data_AF-A0A9W6BU36-F1
#
_entry.id   AF-A0A9W6BU36-F1
#
_cell.length_a   1.000
_cell.length_b   1.000
_cell.length_c   1.000
_cell.angle_alpha   90.00
_cell.angle_beta   90.00
_cell.angle_gamma   90.00
#
_symmetry.space_group_name_H-M   'P 1'
#
loop_
_entity.id
_entity.type
_entity.pdbx_description
1 polymer ?
#
loop_
_entity_poly.entity_id
_entity_poly.type
_entity_poly.pdbx_seq_one_letter_code
_entity_poly.pdbx_strand_id
1 'polypeptide(L)'
;MALSTPPLAEVMVLLGDPKHLQREKGLKALTAILQGDLGTEHAAVEAGILDLLSQQPWEKKLGGLMGAKAYVEVAQPEVPFLERLRLAAMELLEDGEVRVRLAVGDCLRALARRQGLPLVESCLPRVLDSISRNFDRSEDAEDEAAEGPDGQRLRTAPMADFVTESPALPGSPVERPSSPLLQAAAAEEEEEAAAEGSGRREEAAGGGGGGGGGAEAAVASSSGGGGGGGGGGGGQGAVKGLGESAGSAGSGSGGSLVSLLLQSTYRKVRPGRGEMRHGTEGWKCLETSMKALQALVEGCGPDIGPLLDEQLRELLYKALHHPNRFVRETGHLTMCTVCEALRGPRLAAIAGQVAERLADGMGDNWSQVRYAACVSTRSLLEWLGEGEEREALMPVLLPPMCLNRYYVAEGVRLYAQETWRRVMGVGGRAAVARHIGPVVAHYTFQSRANNHAVREAACACIAELMEKVDRSAVSPHVPALFRSLVVCFKDMSWPVRDAACIAAGRAVLTYPDEMRPLAGEMLGLWLAHLADNIPTVRANSAVALAKALRAYGDEVLPALLAALDDMLPRAREQPGESSKYSGLSNETRFGVAARKARDNDPQVHQDQEMFSCGSLMARFSTSYLIRSDGCMDHGFSRDKEPWEVSDGAVHLLREVAAVRPQAVTDKHFEALVELGSLSTFQHAFNLHETVWRSLRAIGEAVGKPRFKRHLRALLVPLLADCRCGHQLAEAAAQQAVEAIRAWVGPGIFAGYLPEGVDASQLGSGPAAPGAGGGLLRRPTAVGGLLGAFAPGPAPPTAPASTPQMAACAQGAL
;
A
#
# COMPACT_ATOMS: atom_id res chain seq x y z
N MET A 1 -24.01 38.42 17.57
CA MET A 1 -24.70 38.18 18.86
C MET A 1 -23.74 37.43 19.75
N ALA A 2 -23.27 38.04 20.84
CA ALA A 2 -22.50 37.33 21.85
C ALA A 2 -23.45 36.35 22.55
N LEU A 3 -23.28 35.05 22.32
CA LEU A 3 -23.99 34.03 23.09
C LEU A 3 -23.54 34.19 24.54
N SER A 4 -24.47 34.49 25.45
CA SER A 4 -24.15 34.57 26.88
C SER A 4 -23.60 33.22 27.32
N THR A 5 -22.42 33.22 27.95
CA THR A 5 -21.83 32.00 28.50
C THR A 5 -22.81 31.40 29.52
N PRO A 6 -23.17 30.11 29.40
CA PRO A 6 -24.11 29.48 30.32
C PRO A 6 -23.53 29.45 31.75
N PRO A 7 -24.38 29.45 32.79
CA PRO A 7 -23.94 29.39 34.18
C PRO A 7 -23.16 28.11 34.46
N LEU A 8 -22.21 28.18 35.42
CA LEU A 8 -21.28 27.08 35.70
C LEU A 8 -21.98 25.74 36.01
N ALA A 9 -23.11 25.76 36.69
CA ALA A 9 -23.89 24.54 36.98
C ALA A 9 -24.39 23.85 35.70
N GLU A 10 -24.85 24.62 34.70
CA GLU A 10 -25.27 24.09 33.41
C GLU A 10 -24.08 23.56 32.61
N VAL A 11 -22.93 24.23 32.72
CA VAL A 11 -21.67 23.77 32.11
C VAL A 11 -21.24 22.40 32.66
N MET A 12 -21.33 22.18 33.98
CA MET A 12 -21.01 20.88 34.59
C MET A 12 -21.95 19.77 34.14
N VAL A 13 -23.24 20.07 33.95
CA VAL A 13 -24.22 19.13 33.38
C VAL A 13 -23.85 18.78 31.94
N LEU A 14 -23.53 19.77 31.12
CA LEU A 14 -23.12 19.57 29.72
C LEU A 14 -21.84 18.73 29.61
N LEU A 15 -20.86 18.96 30.49
CA LEU A 15 -19.62 18.18 30.53
C LEU A 15 -19.86 16.69 30.81
N GLY A 16 -20.83 16.37 31.66
CA GLY A 16 -21.20 14.99 31.98
C GLY A 16 -22.26 14.36 31.07
N ASP A 17 -22.66 15.04 29.99
CA ASP A 17 -23.76 14.59 29.12
C ASP A 17 -23.38 13.33 28.33
N PRO A 18 -24.31 12.38 28.09
CA PRO A 18 -24.01 11.18 27.30
C PRO A 18 -23.65 11.48 25.83
N LYS A 19 -24.13 12.59 25.27
CA LYS A 19 -23.87 12.98 23.89
C LYS A 19 -22.54 13.73 23.77
N HIS A 20 -21.64 13.22 22.93
CA HIS A 20 -20.34 13.83 22.64
C HIS A 20 -20.42 15.33 22.32
N LEU A 21 -21.34 15.72 21.43
CA LEU A 21 -21.53 17.11 21.03
C LEU A 21 -21.91 18.04 22.21
N GLN A 22 -22.64 17.53 23.20
CA GLN A 22 -23.00 18.32 24.39
C GLN A 22 -21.81 18.47 25.33
N ARG A 23 -20.99 17.41 25.49
CA ARG A 23 -19.72 17.50 26.23
C ARG A 23 -18.75 18.50 25.63
N GLU A 24 -18.62 18.53 24.30
CA GLU A 24 -17.79 19.53 23.63
C GLU A 24 -18.29 20.95 23.84
N LYS A 25 -19.62 21.16 23.80
CA LYS A 25 -20.22 22.46 24.15
C LYS A 25 -19.93 22.84 25.59
N GLY A 26 -20.05 21.88 26.52
CA GLY A 26 -19.70 22.05 27.94
C GLY A 26 -18.23 22.46 28.10
N LEU A 27 -17.31 21.75 27.45
CA LEU A 27 -15.87 22.05 27.50
C LEU A 27 -15.56 23.44 26.93
N LYS A 28 -16.17 23.81 25.81
CA LYS A 28 -16.01 25.13 25.20
C LYS A 28 -16.53 26.24 26.12
N ALA A 29 -17.69 26.02 26.75
CA ALA A 29 -18.26 26.96 27.70
C ALA A 29 -17.39 27.08 28.97
N LEU A 30 -16.91 25.97 29.53
CA LEU A 30 -15.98 25.99 30.66
C LEU A 30 -14.72 26.77 30.29
N THR A 31 -14.10 26.47 29.15
CA THR A 31 -12.88 27.19 28.71
C THR A 31 -13.11 28.69 28.59
N ALA A 32 -14.28 29.12 28.11
CA ALA A 32 -14.63 30.55 28.04
C ALA A 32 -14.79 31.18 29.44
N ILE A 33 -15.33 30.45 30.41
CA ILE A 33 -15.39 30.90 31.83
C ILE A 33 -13.97 31.02 32.40
N LEU A 34 -13.12 30.01 32.16
CA LEU A 34 -11.75 29.96 32.69
C LEU A 34 -10.84 31.08 32.14
N GLN A 35 -11.13 31.59 30.94
CA GLN A 35 -10.43 32.73 30.34
C GLN A 35 -10.86 34.07 30.96
N GLY A 36 -11.97 34.11 31.68
CA GLY A 36 -12.40 35.27 32.47
C GLY A 36 -11.77 35.29 33.87
N ASP A 37 -12.17 36.26 34.69
CA ASP A 37 -11.83 36.28 36.11
C ASP A 37 -12.78 35.34 36.88
N LEU A 38 -12.22 34.23 37.38
CA LEU A 38 -12.95 33.20 38.13
C LEU A 38 -13.36 33.67 39.54
N GLY A 39 -12.76 34.74 40.09
CA GLY A 39 -13.11 35.27 41.40
C GLY A 39 -13.22 34.19 42.49
N THR A 40 -14.43 33.99 43.03
CA THR A 40 -14.73 32.99 44.07
C THR A 40 -15.20 31.63 43.53
N GLU A 41 -15.30 31.44 42.21
CA GLU A 41 -15.88 30.23 41.60
C GLU A 41 -14.90 29.06 41.49
N HIS A 42 -13.61 29.26 41.79
CA HIS A 42 -12.59 28.19 41.80
C HIS A 42 -13.04 26.95 42.56
N ALA A 43 -13.53 27.12 43.80
CA ALA A 43 -13.98 26.01 44.63
C ALA A 43 -15.19 25.27 44.03
N ALA A 44 -16.07 25.99 43.31
CA ALA A 44 -17.24 25.39 42.65
C ALA A 44 -16.83 24.58 41.41
N VAL A 45 -15.86 25.08 40.62
CA VAL A 45 -15.28 24.34 39.49
C VAL A 45 -14.61 23.06 39.98
N GLU A 46 -13.77 23.18 41.01
CA GLU A 46 -13.06 22.05 41.62
C GLU A 46 -14.01 20.99 42.18
N ALA A 47 -15.05 21.41 42.89
CA ALA A 47 -16.08 20.51 43.40
C ALA A 47 -16.87 19.82 42.28
N GLY A 48 -17.25 20.56 41.22
CA GLY A 48 -17.97 20.00 40.08
C GLY A 48 -17.15 18.97 39.30
N ILE A 49 -15.85 19.24 39.10
CA ILE A 49 -14.92 18.29 38.47
C ILE A 49 -14.80 17.01 39.29
N LEU A 50 -14.56 17.12 40.60
CA LEU A 50 -14.43 15.95 41.47
C LEU A 50 -15.75 15.18 41.59
N ASP A 51 -16.90 15.87 41.60
CA ASP A 51 -18.21 15.21 41.55
C ASP A 51 -18.32 14.36 40.29
N LEU A 52 -18.08 14.93 39.10
CA LEU A 52 -18.12 14.21 37.82
C LEU A 52 -17.21 12.96 37.80
N LEU A 53 -16.00 13.07 38.34
CA LEU A 53 -15.04 11.95 38.40
C LEU A 53 -15.49 10.82 39.33
N SER A 54 -16.26 11.13 40.37
CA SER A 54 -16.77 10.13 41.32
C SER A 54 -17.98 9.33 40.81
N GLN A 55 -18.57 9.74 39.68
CA GLN A 55 -19.78 9.13 39.15
C GLN A 55 -19.48 7.83 38.39
N GLN A 56 -20.45 6.91 38.38
CA GLN A 56 -20.31 5.61 37.69
C GLN A 56 -20.26 5.71 36.15
N PRO A 57 -21.11 6.51 35.47
CA PRO A 57 -21.12 6.57 34.01
C PRO A 57 -19.79 7.10 33.45
N TRP A 58 -19.25 6.41 32.45
CA TRP A 58 -17.97 6.77 31.83
C TRP A 58 -18.00 8.15 31.16
N GLU A 59 -19.17 8.60 30.71
CA GLU A 59 -19.34 9.92 30.09
C GLU A 59 -19.10 11.05 31.08
N LYS A 60 -19.51 10.85 32.33
CA LYS A 60 -19.28 11.80 33.42
C LYS A 60 -17.81 11.82 33.83
N LYS A 61 -17.19 10.65 33.98
CA LYS A 61 -15.75 10.54 34.24
C LYS A 61 -14.92 11.22 33.15
N LEU A 62 -15.25 10.96 31.88
CA LEU A 62 -14.61 11.59 30.73
C LEU A 62 -14.79 13.11 30.76
N GLY A 63 -16.01 13.59 30.99
CA GLY A 63 -16.31 15.01 31.16
C GLY A 63 -15.51 15.67 32.27
N GLY A 64 -15.42 15.01 33.42
CA GLY A 64 -14.61 15.42 34.56
C GLY A 64 -13.13 15.55 34.21
N LEU A 65 -12.54 14.56 33.52
CA LEU A 65 -11.14 14.59 33.07
C LEU A 65 -10.87 15.69 32.03
N MET A 66 -11.80 15.89 31.07
CA MET A 66 -11.72 16.96 30.08
C MET A 66 -11.76 18.34 30.75
N GLY A 67 -12.68 18.53 31.70
CA GLY A 67 -12.78 19.76 32.49
C GLY A 67 -11.57 19.99 33.39
N ALA A 68 -11.06 18.92 34.02
CA ALA A 68 -9.86 18.95 34.85
C ALA A 68 -8.62 19.41 34.07
N LYS A 69 -8.39 18.83 32.88
CA LYS A 69 -7.30 19.26 31.98
C LYS A 69 -7.38 20.76 31.70
N ALA A 70 -8.54 21.24 31.22
CA ALA A 70 -8.73 22.65 30.89
C ALA A 70 -8.52 23.57 32.11
N TYR A 71 -9.02 23.16 33.29
CA TYR A 71 -8.86 23.92 34.53
C TYR A 71 -7.39 24.00 34.98
N VAL A 72 -6.66 22.88 34.96
CA VAL A 72 -5.25 22.82 35.37
C VAL A 72 -4.35 23.65 34.43
N GLU A 73 -4.65 23.68 33.13
CA GLU A 73 -3.87 24.42 32.13
C GLU A 73 -4.07 25.94 32.21
N VAL A 74 -5.27 26.41 32.56
CA VAL A 74 -5.62 27.85 32.51
C VAL A 74 -5.58 28.51 33.89
N ALA A 75 -6.07 27.83 34.92
CA ALA A 75 -6.29 28.43 36.24
C ALA A 75 -5.07 28.30 37.17
N GLN A 76 -5.22 28.73 38.42
CA GLN A 76 -4.31 28.41 39.52
C GLN A 76 -4.97 27.54 40.59
N PRO A 77 -5.11 26.22 40.36
CA PRO A 77 -5.74 25.33 41.31
C PRO A 77 -4.92 25.21 42.61
N GLU A 78 -5.60 25.00 43.72
CA GLU A 78 -4.93 24.78 45.00
C GLU A 78 -4.24 23.41 45.04
N VAL A 79 -3.12 23.31 45.77
CA VAL A 79 -2.34 22.07 45.92
C VAL A 79 -3.19 20.88 46.40
N PRO A 80 -4.12 21.02 47.38
CA PRO A 80 -4.99 19.93 47.80
C PRO A 80 -5.95 19.43 46.70
N PHE A 81 -6.36 20.30 45.78
CA PHE A 81 -7.15 19.87 44.62
C PHE A 81 -6.30 19.09 43.63
N LEU A 82 -5.10 19.57 43.32
CA LEU A 82 -4.18 18.88 42.40
C LEU A 82 -3.87 17.46 42.88
N GLU A 83 -3.66 17.27 44.19
CA GLU A 83 -3.40 15.94 44.77
C GLU A 83 -4.63 15.03 44.70
N ARG A 84 -5.84 15.53 45.00
CA ARG A 84 -7.08 14.77 44.84
C ARG A 84 -7.32 14.37 43.38
N LEU A 85 -7.06 15.28 42.46
CA LEU A 85 -7.20 15.05 41.03
C LEU A 85 -6.20 14.00 40.53
N ARG A 86 -4.94 14.06 41.01
CA ARG A 86 -3.92 13.04 40.72
C ARG A 86 -4.38 11.65 41.16
N LEU A 87 -4.87 11.51 42.39
CA LEU A 87 -5.37 10.25 42.92
C LEU A 87 -6.57 9.73 42.09
N ALA A 88 -7.55 10.58 41.79
CA ALA A 88 -8.70 10.21 40.96
C ALA A 88 -8.27 9.77 39.54
N ALA A 89 -7.32 10.48 38.93
CA ALA A 89 -6.78 10.08 37.62
C ALA A 89 -6.06 8.71 37.67
N MET A 90 -5.33 8.43 38.75
CA MET A 90 -4.66 7.14 38.96
C MET A 90 -5.64 5.98 39.18
N GLU A 91 -6.78 6.22 39.83
CA GLU A 91 -7.86 5.23 39.98
C GLU A 91 -8.50 4.87 38.63
N LEU A 92 -8.56 5.82 37.70
CA LEU A 92 -9.14 5.65 36.36
C LEU A 92 -8.14 5.14 35.31
N LEU A 93 -6.89 4.88 35.68
CA LEU A 93 -5.83 4.43 34.75
C LEU A 93 -6.20 3.14 33.99
N GLU A 94 -6.90 2.22 34.68
CA GLU A 94 -7.34 0.92 34.15
C GLU A 94 -8.87 0.85 33.98
N ASP A 95 -9.56 2.00 33.90
CA ASP A 95 -11.03 2.05 33.71
C ASP A 95 -11.47 1.24 32.48
N GLY A 96 -12.64 0.62 32.50
CA GLY A 96 -13.13 -0.23 31.39
C GLY A 96 -13.27 0.51 30.06
N GLU A 97 -13.52 1.82 30.09
CA GLU A 97 -13.69 2.64 28.89
C GLU A 97 -12.37 3.25 28.39
N VAL A 98 -11.99 2.93 27.15
CA VAL A 98 -10.72 3.37 26.55
C VAL A 98 -10.59 4.89 26.48
N ARG A 99 -11.71 5.60 26.22
CA ARG A 99 -11.71 7.08 26.16
C ARG A 99 -11.40 7.71 27.51
N VAL A 100 -11.86 7.11 28.61
CA VAL A 100 -11.52 7.55 29.96
C VAL A 100 -10.02 7.36 30.21
N ARG A 101 -9.47 6.18 29.89
CA ARG A 101 -8.03 5.90 30.05
C ARG A 101 -7.14 6.85 29.23
N LEU A 102 -7.55 7.21 28.02
CA LEU A 102 -6.83 8.20 27.21
C LEU A 102 -6.90 9.60 27.83
N ALA A 103 -8.08 10.01 28.33
CA ALA A 103 -8.25 11.30 29.02
C ALA A 103 -7.48 11.38 30.34
N VAL A 104 -7.24 10.23 31.02
CA VAL A 104 -6.32 10.16 32.17
C VAL A 104 -4.93 10.60 31.75
N GLY A 105 -4.40 10.08 30.64
CA GLY A 105 -3.10 10.50 30.10
C GLY A 105 -3.03 12.02 29.89
N ASP A 106 -4.03 12.60 29.24
CA ASP A 106 -4.09 14.05 29.02
C ASP A 106 -4.11 14.86 30.31
N CYS A 107 -4.88 14.43 31.31
CA CYS A 107 -4.93 15.05 32.63
C CYS A 107 -3.57 14.98 33.33
N LEU A 108 -2.91 13.81 33.30
CA LEU A 108 -1.58 13.63 33.87
C LEU A 108 -0.52 14.48 33.17
N ARG A 109 -0.62 14.69 31.86
CA ARG A 109 0.25 15.62 31.13
C ARG A 109 0.10 17.03 31.68
N ALA A 110 -1.13 17.53 31.82
CA ALA A 110 -1.41 18.86 32.34
C ALA A 110 -0.90 19.03 33.77
N LEU A 111 -1.12 18.04 34.63
CA LEU A 111 -0.56 18.01 35.98
C LEU A 111 0.97 18.01 35.97
N ALA A 112 1.61 17.20 35.12
CA ALA A 112 3.07 17.07 35.05
C ALA A 112 3.73 18.36 34.56
N ARG A 113 3.12 19.06 33.60
CA ARG A 113 3.56 20.39 33.16
C ARG A 113 3.57 21.40 34.31
N ARG A 114 2.64 21.26 35.25
CA ARG A 114 2.47 22.21 36.36
C ARG A 114 3.32 21.89 37.56
N GLN A 115 3.39 20.62 37.96
CA GLN A 115 4.05 20.17 39.19
C GLN A 115 5.45 19.59 38.94
N GLY A 116 5.81 19.31 37.69
CA GLY A 116 7.12 18.82 37.29
C GLY A 116 7.44 17.41 37.83
N LEU A 117 8.72 17.18 38.10
CA LEU A 117 9.27 15.89 38.48
C LEU A 117 8.60 15.23 39.70
N PRO A 118 8.27 15.94 40.81
CA PRO A 118 7.64 15.33 41.98
C PRO A 118 6.31 14.61 41.67
N LEU A 119 5.48 15.16 40.78
CA LEU A 119 4.26 14.49 40.35
C LEU A 119 4.61 13.20 39.61
N VAL A 120 5.54 13.27 38.66
CA VAL A 120 5.96 12.09 37.88
C VAL A 120 6.47 10.99 38.80
N GLU A 121 7.34 11.32 39.76
CA GLU A 121 7.85 10.36 40.75
C GLU A 121 6.72 9.67 41.53
N SER A 122 5.66 10.40 41.86
CA SER A 122 4.50 9.85 42.57
C SER A 122 3.59 8.94 41.71
N CYS A 123 3.53 9.19 40.39
CA CYS A 123 2.64 8.48 39.47
C CYS A 123 3.33 7.29 38.78
N LEU A 124 4.63 7.42 38.50
CA LEU A 124 5.39 6.49 37.69
C LEU A 124 5.35 5.04 38.21
N PRO A 125 5.52 4.75 39.52
CA PRO A 125 5.44 3.38 40.02
C PRO A 125 4.12 2.68 39.70
N ARG A 126 2.99 3.40 39.79
CA ARG A 126 1.66 2.83 39.49
C ARG A 126 1.47 2.60 38.00
N VAL A 127 1.95 3.52 37.16
CA VAL A 127 1.90 3.38 35.69
C VAL A 127 2.77 2.20 35.23
N LEU A 128 3.98 2.05 35.77
CA LEU A 128 4.87 0.94 35.43
C LEU A 128 4.35 -0.41 35.93
N ASP A 129 3.73 -0.44 37.11
CA ASP A 129 3.02 -1.64 37.60
C ASP A 129 1.89 -2.05 36.66
N SER A 130 1.08 -1.08 36.21
CA SER A 130 0.00 -1.33 35.24
C SER A 130 0.52 -1.91 33.92
N ILE A 131 1.57 -1.30 33.36
CA ILE A 131 2.23 -1.78 32.14
C ILE A 131 2.77 -3.19 32.33
N SER A 132 3.46 -3.45 33.44
CA SER A 132 4.12 -4.74 33.71
C SER A 132 3.10 -5.86 33.91
N ARG A 133 2.02 -5.62 34.67
CA ARG A 133 0.96 -6.62 34.92
C ARG A 133 0.15 -6.98 33.68
N ASN A 134 -0.02 -6.02 32.77
CA ASN A 134 -0.81 -6.20 31.55
C ASN A 134 0.04 -6.54 30.32
N PHE A 135 1.37 -6.71 30.48
CA PHE A 135 2.27 -7.00 29.38
C PHE A 135 1.98 -8.36 28.73
N ASP A 136 1.57 -9.35 29.52
CA ASP A 136 1.14 -10.67 29.07
C ASP A 136 -0.37 -10.87 29.33
N ARG A 137 -1.05 -11.66 28.50
CA ARG A 137 -2.38 -12.24 28.83
C ARG A 137 -2.16 -13.69 29.27
N SER A 138 -2.68 -14.05 30.44
CA SER A 138 -2.72 -15.46 30.87
C SER A 138 -3.78 -16.22 30.07
N GLU A 139 -3.48 -17.48 29.73
CA GLU A 139 -4.40 -18.40 29.02
C GLU A 139 -5.70 -18.63 29.83
N ASP A 140 -5.66 -18.47 31.15
CA ASP A 140 -6.79 -18.71 32.07
C ASP A 140 -7.67 -17.48 32.36
N ALA A 141 -7.34 -16.29 31.83
CA ALA A 141 -8.07 -15.05 32.19
C ALA A 141 -9.31 -14.76 31.32
N GLU A 142 -9.68 -15.68 30.43
CA GLU A 142 -10.88 -15.50 29.58
C GLU A 142 -12.20 -15.68 30.34
N ASP A 143 -12.18 -16.31 31.52
CA ASP A 143 -13.40 -16.58 32.29
C ASP A 143 -13.86 -15.41 33.18
N GLU A 144 -12.98 -14.48 33.56
CA GLU A 144 -13.33 -13.41 34.52
C GLU A 144 -13.74 -12.08 33.86
N ALA A 145 -13.38 -11.82 32.60
CA ALA A 145 -13.69 -10.55 31.93
C ALA A 145 -15.08 -10.52 31.24
N ALA A 146 -15.85 -11.60 31.34
CA ALA A 146 -17.15 -11.75 30.67
C ALA A 146 -18.37 -11.36 31.54
N GLU A 147 -18.20 -11.13 32.84
CA GLU A 147 -19.30 -10.73 33.71
C GLU A 147 -19.31 -9.21 33.95
N GLY A 148 -20.05 -8.50 33.11
CA GLY A 148 -20.55 -7.18 33.45
C GLY A 148 -21.52 -7.26 34.66
N PRO A 149 -21.74 -6.15 35.38
CA PRO A 149 -22.45 -6.12 36.66
C PRO A 149 -23.92 -6.57 36.62
N ASP A 150 -24.50 -6.85 35.44
CA ASP A 150 -25.89 -7.27 35.28
C ASP A 150 -26.10 -8.78 35.08
N GLY A 151 -25.05 -9.62 35.14
CA GLY A 151 -25.21 -11.08 35.21
C GLY A 151 -26.01 -11.74 34.08
N GLN A 152 -26.23 -11.05 32.95
CA GLN A 152 -26.90 -11.59 31.77
C GLN A 152 -25.88 -11.88 30.68
N ARG A 153 -25.76 -13.16 30.30
CA ARG A 153 -25.18 -13.56 29.02
C ARG A 153 -25.99 -12.89 27.90
N LEU A 154 -25.50 -11.78 27.37
CA LEU A 154 -26.08 -11.10 26.22
C LEU A 154 -26.04 -12.03 25.00
N ARG A 155 -27.13 -12.77 24.78
CA ARG A 155 -27.52 -13.18 23.43
C ARG A 155 -27.87 -11.90 22.68
N THR A 156 -27.03 -11.54 21.73
CA THR A 156 -27.17 -10.39 20.84
C THR A 156 -28.57 -10.32 20.23
N ALA A 157 -29.30 -9.23 20.46
CA ALA A 157 -30.50 -8.88 19.70
C ALA A 157 -30.11 -8.30 18.32
N PRO A 158 -30.98 -8.40 17.30
CA PRO A 158 -30.64 -8.08 15.92
C PRO A 158 -30.50 -6.57 15.72
N MET A 159 -29.38 -6.15 15.13
CA MET A 159 -29.15 -4.77 14.70
C MET A 159 -30.07 -4.41 13.52
N ALA A 160 -31.05 -3.54 13.78
CA ALA A 160 -31.63 -2.69 12.77
C ALA A 160 -31.22 -1.24 13.11
N ASP A 161 -30.79 -0.51 12.09
CA ASP A 161 -30.34 0.89 12.11
C ASP A 161 -28.92 1.16 12.63
N PHE A 162 -27.91 0.72 11.86
CA PHE A 162 -26.60 1.37 11.83
C PHE A 162 -26.25 1.72 10.38
N VAL A 163 -26.36 3.01 10.05
CA VAL A 163 -25.82 3.58 8.83
C VAL A 163 -24.30 3.45 8.89
N THR A 164 -23.71 2.91 7.83
CA THR A 164 -22.26 2.74 7.64
C THR A 164 -21.59 4.11 7.51
N GLU A 165 -21.28 4.72 8.65
CA GLU A 165 -20.15 5.64 8.79
C GLU A 165 -19.07 4.87 9.55
N SER A 166 -17.86 4.77 8.98
CA SER A 166 -16.68 4.45 9.77
C SER A 166 -16.67 5.42 10.96
N PRO A 167 -16.65 4.95 12.22
CA PRO A 167 -16.61 5.88 13.33
C PRO A 167 -15.24 6.55 13.30
N ALA A 168 -15.21 7.77 12.77
CA ALA A 168 -14.22 8.75 13.15
C ALA A 168 -14.14 8.74 14.67
N LEU A 169 -12.93 8.61 15.20
CA LEU A 169 -12.66 8.69 16.63
C LEU A 169 -13.34 9.96 17.19
N PRO A 170 -14.26 9.84 18.17
CA PRO A 170 -14.73 11.01 18.90
C PRO A 170 -13.55 11.50 19.74
N GLY A 171 -12.90 12.57 19.28
CA GLY A 171 -11.61 13.00 19.80
C GLY A 171 -10.39 12.62 18.96
N SER A 172 -10.51 12.45 17.64
CA SER A 172 -9.47 13.00 16.77
C SER A 172 -9.78 14.48 16.53
N PRO A 173 -9.26 15.41 17.35
CA PRO A 173 -8.80 16.63 16.73
C PRO A 173 -7.80 16.18 15.65
N VAL A 174 -7.85 16.82 14.49
CA VAL A 174 -6.61 17.19 13.82
C VAL A 174 -5.87 18.06 14.85
N GLU A 175 -5.24 17.42 15.83
CA GLU A 175 -4.52 18.10 16.88
C GLU A 175 -3.27 18.58 16.16
N ARG A 176 -3.26 19.89 15.90
CA ARG A 176 -2.10 20.55 15.31
C ARG A 176 -0.90 20.15 16.16
N PRO A 177 0.09 19.47 15.56
CA PRO A 177 1.20 18.92 16.31
C PRO A 177 1.91 20.04 17.09
N SER A 178 2.16 19.82 18.37
CA SER A 178 2.61 20.84 19.33
C SER A 178 4.10 21.19 19.23
N SER A 179 4.83 20.55 18.32
CA SER A 179 6.17 20.97 17.93
C SER A 179 6.06 22.21 17.02
N PRO A 180 6.77 23.32 17.31
CA PRO A 180 6.82 24.49 16.43
C PRO A 180 7.20 24.15 14.97
N LEU A 181 8.00 23.09 14.76
CA LEU A 181 8.38 22.57 13.43
C LEU A 181 7.23 21.84 12.71
N LEU A 182 6.32 21.24 13.46
CA LEU A 182 5.16 20.56 12.90
C LEU A 182 3.97 21.54 12.70
N GLN A 183 3.94 22.66 13.44
CA GLN A 183 3.01 23.77 13.19
C GLN A 183 3.35 24.55 11.90
N ALA A 184 4.64 24.74 11.61
CA ALA A 184 5.09 25.38 10.36
C ALA A 184 4.71 24.54 9.12
N ALA A 185 4.82 23.21 9.21
CA ALA A 185 4.46 22.31 8.11
C ALA A 185 2.95 22.31 7.80
N ALA A 186 2.10 22.44 8.82
CA ALA A 186 0.64 22.52 8.65
C ALA A 186 0.17 23.90 8.13
N ALA A 187 0.93 24.97 8.41
CA ALA A 187 0.64 26.31 7.90
C ALA A 187 1.01 26.46 6.42
N GLU A 188 2.10 25.83 5.96
CA GLU A 188 2.50 25.81 4.54
C GLU A 188 1.49 25.00 3.68
N GLU A 189 0.90 23.92 4.20
CA GLU A 189 -0.17 23.16 3.53
C GLU A 189 -1.48 23.94 3.37
N GLU A 190 -1.88 24.76 4.37
CA GLU A 190 -3.08 25.61 4.28
C GLU A 190 -2.90 26.77 3.28
N GLU A 191 -1.67 27.29 3.12
CA GLU A 191 -1.35 28.39 2.20
C GLU A 191 -1.21 27.91 0.73
N GLU A 192 -0.63 26.72 0.50
CA GLU A 192 -0.50 26.12 -0.84
C GLU A 192 -1.86 25.64 -1.40
N ALA A 193 -2.73 25.09 -0.54
CA ALA A 193 -4.11 24.72 -0.91
C ALA A 193 -5.00 25.93 -1.22
N ALA A 194 -4.76 27.07 -0.58
CA ALA A 194 -5.45 28.33 -0.89
C ALA A 194 -4.95 28.97 -2.20
N ALA A 195 -3.68 28.77 -2.55
CA ALA A 195 -3.09 29.26 -3.80
C ALA A 195 -3.56 28.47 -5.04
N GLU A 196 -3.71 27.14 -4.94
CA GLU A 196 -4.19 26.30 -6.06
C GLU A 196 -5.68 26.49 -6.40
N GLY A 197 -6.48 26.98 -5.44
CA GLY A 197 -7.91 27.25 -5.64
C GLY A 197 -8.24 28.54 -6.39
N SER A 198 -7.29 29.48 -6.55
CA SER A 198 -7.57 30.82 -7.12
C SER A 198 -6.85 31.16 -8.44
N GLY A 199 -5.96 30.29 -8.96
CA GLY A 199 -5.07 30.64 -10.07
C GLY A 199 -5.39 30.00 -11.43
N ARG A 200 -6.51 30.33 -12.08
CA ARG A 200 -6.64 30.13 -13.55
C ARG A 200 -7.37 31.30 -14.23
N ARG A 201 -6.63 32.38 -14.52
CA ARG A 201 -6.71 33.18 -15.77
C ARG A 201 -5.60 34.23 -15.84
N GLU A 202 -5.02 34.34 -17.06
CA GLU A 202 -4.15 35.41 -17.60
C GLU A 202 -2.72 35.46 -17.01
N GLU A 203 -1.61 35.61 -17.75
CA GLU A 203 -1.38 36.06 -19.13
C GLU A 203 0.03 35.63 -19.61
N ALA A 204 0.21 35.62 -20.92
CA ALA A 204 1.49 35.39 -21.60
C ALA A 204 2.30 36.70 -21.75
N ALA A 205 3.64 36.60 -21.72
CA ALA A 205 4.63 37.30 -22.57
C ALA A 205 5.92 37.70 -21.83
N GLY A 206 7.06 37.60 -22.52
CA GLY A 206 8.22 38.47 -22.27
C GLY A 206 9.57 37.74 -22.19
N GLY A 207 10.33 37.74 -23.29
CA GLY A 207 11.66 37.14 -23.36
C GLY A 207 12.79 38.01 -22.76
N GLY A 208 14.01 37.46 -22.77
CA GLY A 208 15.22 38.28 -22.87
C GLY A 208 16.42 37.90 -21.99
N GLY A 209 17.35 37.12 -22.57
CA GLY A 209 18.74 37.59 -22.82
C GLY A 209 19.81 37.55 -21.71
N GLY A 210 20.99 37.02 -22.11
CA GLY A 210 22.33 37.33 -21.58
C GLY A 210 22.90 36.28 -20.61
N GLY A 211 23.88 35.45 -21.00
CA GLY A 211 25.32 35.77 -21.11
C GLY A 211 26.00 35.40 -19.78
N GLY A 212 27.08 34.64 -19.64
CA GLY A 212 28.24 34.32 -20.47
C GLY A 212 29.45 34.26 -19.51
N GLY A 213 30.36 33.29 -19.70
CA GLY A 213 31.63 33.14 -18.95
C GLY A 213 31.55 32.05 -17.87
N GLY A 214 32.36 30.98 -17.83
CA GLY A 214 33.70 30.77 -18.39
C GLY A 214 34.71 30.79 -17.25
N ALA A 215 35.21 29.63 -16.83
CA ALA A 215 36.55 29.45 -16.26
C ALA A 215 36.86 27.96 -16.02
N GLU A 216 37.96 27.53 -16.63
CA GLU A 216 38.69 26.30 -16.41
C GLU A 216 39.28 26.22 -14.99
N ALA A 217 39.44 25.01 -14.47
CA ALA A 217 40.58 24.66 -13.63
C ALA A 217 40.86 23.16 -13.73
N ALA A 218 42.09 22.85 -14.11
CA ALA A 218 42.61 21.52 -14.32
C ALA A 218 43.41 21.01 -13.10
N VAL A 219 43.70 19.71 -13.14
CA VAL A 219 44.84 19.01 -12.50
C VAL A 219 44.74 18.70 -11.01
N ALA A 220 44.66 17.39 -10.68
CA ALA A 220 45.70 16.70 -9.92
C ALA A 220 45.46 15.17 -9.91
N SER A 221 46.26 14.48 -10.71
CA SER A 221 46.55 13.05 -10.60
C SER A 221 47.38 12.77 -9.34
N SER A 222 47.06 11.73 -8.59
CA SER A 222 48.07 11.02 -7.80
C SER A 222 47.82 9.51 -7.85
N SER A 223 48.88 8.82 -8.21
CA SER A 223 49.04 7.40 -8.44
C SER A 223 49.78 6.76 -7.27
N GLY A 224 49.36 5.55 -6.89
CA GLY A 224 50.10 4.60 -6.06
C GLY A 224 49.14 3.51 -5.59
N GLY A 225 49.36 2.20 -5.74
CA GLY A 225 50.55 1.43 -6.06
C GLY A 225 50.64 0.24 -5.10
N GLY A 226 50.48 -1.00 -5.62
CA GLY A 226 50.78 -2.28 -4.95
C GLY A 226 49.64 -2.87 -4.11
N GLY A 227 49.36 -4.18 -4.08
CA GLY A 227 50.01 -5.36 -4.65
C GLY A 227 49.78 -6.59 -3.74
N GLY A 228 49.46 -7.76 -4.33
CA GLY A 228 49.52 -9.11 -3.71
C GLY A 228 48.20 -9.63 -3.11
N GLY A 229 47.72 -10.87 -3.32
CA GLY A 229 48.28 -12.05 -3.98
C GLY A 229 48.16 -13.30 -3.07
N GLY A 230 47.43 -14.33 -3.55
CA GLY A 230 47.44 -15.73 -3.03
C GLY A 230 46.29 -16.11 -2.09
N GLY A 231 45.61 -17.27 -2.16
CA GLY A 231 45.78 -18.48 -2.97
C GLY A 231 45.38 -19.73 -2.17
N GLY A 232 44.43 -20.53 -2.68
CA GLY A 232 44.52 -22.01 -2.74
C GLY A 232 43.99 -22.93 -1.61
N GLY A 233 43.19 -23.93 -2.04
CA GLY A 233 43.10 -25.30 -1.48
C GLY A 233 41.90 -25.56 -0.53
N GLY A 234 40.98 -26.53 -0.72
CA GLY A 234 40.99 -27.78 -1.50
C GLY A 234 41.15 -29.00 -0.58
N GLY A 235 40.08 -29.80 -0.37
CA GLY A 235 40.18 -31.06 0.38
C GLY A 235 38.87 -31.84 0.49
N GLN A 236 38.73 -32.87 -0.36
CA GLN A 236 37.74 -33.95 -0.25
C GLN A 236 38.21 -35.04 0.72
N GLY A 237 37.28 -35.76 1.34
CA GLY A 237 37.54 -37.02 2.04
C GLY A 237 36.26 -37.78 2.35
N ALA A 238 36.03 -38.89 1.64
CA ALA A 238 35.02 -39.90 1.94
C ALA A 238 35.68 -41.11 2.63
N VAL A 239 34.92 -41.91 3.40
CA VAL A 239 34.85 -43.40 3.37
C VAL A 239 34.18 -43.98 4.65
N LYS A 240 33.08 -44.72 4.41
CA LYS A 240 32.50 -45.95 5.02
C LYS A 240 32.64 -46.30 6.52
N GLY A 241 31.49 -46.66 7.14
CA GLY A 241 31.09 -48.08 7.31
C GLY A 241 30.60 -48.56 8.69
N LEU A 242 29.48 -49.34 8.68
CA LEU A 242 28.95 -50.31 9.67
C LEU A 242 28.16 -49.72 10.88
N GLY A 243 26.99 -50.17 11.33
CA GLY A 243 26.09 -51.30 11.00
C GLY A 243 25.31 -51.73 12.26
N GLU A 244 23.96 -51.61 12.24
CA GLU A 244 22.92 -52.34 13.04
C GLU A 244 22.88 -52.11 14.59
N SER A 245 21.78 -52.08 15.35
CA SER A 245 20.39 -52.55 15.20
C SER A 245 19.41 -51.90 16.23
N ALA A 246 18.16 -51.67 15.79
CA ALA A 246 16.85 -51.79 16.48
C ALA A 246 16.50 -50.99 17.77
N GLY A 247 15.44 -50.16 17.67
CA GLY A 247 14.49 -49.94 18.77
C GLY A 247 13.78 -48.59 18.87
N SER A 248 12.58 -48.49 18.28
CA SER A 248 11.42 -47.69 18.74
C SER A 248 11.39 -46.14 18.62
N ALA A 249 10.16 -45.66 18.40
CA ALA A 249 9.62 -44.30 18.51
C ALA A 249 9.88 -43.33 17.35
N GLY A 250 8.79 -43.00 16.65
CA GLY A 250 8.76 -41.98 15.61
C GLY A 250 9.14 -40.61 16.16
N SER A 251 10.06 -39.94 15.47
CA SER A 251 10.39 -38.54 15.71
C SER A 251 10.35 -37.80 14.37
N GLY A 252 9.66 -36.66 14.38
CA GLY A 252 9.35 -35.86 13.21
C GLY A 252 10.57 -35.30 12.49
N SER A 253 10.35 -35.12 11.19
CA SER A 253 10.87 -34.04 10.33
C SER A 253 12.12 -33.34 10.87
N GLY A 254 13.29 -33.90 10.55
CA GLY A 254 14.57 -33.22 10.69
C GLY A 254 14.61 -31.98 9.81
N GLY A 255 14.36 -30.81 10.40
CA GLY A 255 14.80 -29.54 9.84
C GLY A 255 16.33 -29.54 9.81
N SER A 256 16.91 -29.23 8.64
CA SER A 256 18.36 -29.06 8.48
C SER A 256 18.96 -28.24 9.63
N LEU A 257 20.10 -28.67 10.17
CA LEU A 257 20.85 -27.96 11.23
C LEU A 257 21.07 -26.48 10.87
N VAL A 258 21.17 -26.16 9.58
CA VAL A 258 21.25 -24.78 9.06
C VAL A 258 19.93 -24.02 9.23
N SER A 259 18.79 -24.69 9.05
CA SER A 259 17.46 -24.12 9.32
C SER A 259 17.25 -23.87 10.81
N LEU A 260 17.68 -24.81 11.67
CA LEU A 260 17.67 -24.65 13.12
C LEU A 260 18.62 -23.53 13.59
N LEU A 261 19.81 -23.43 13.00
CA LEU A 261 20.77 -22.36 13.30
C LEU A 261 20.23 -20.99 12.83
N LEU A 262 19.67 -20.89 11.62
CA LEU A 262 19.02 -19.66 11.11
C LEU A 262 17.80 -19.25 11.94
N GLN A 263 16.99 -20.22 12.39
CA GLN A 263 15.88 -19.98 13.32
C GLN A 263 16.35 -19.57 14.72
N SER A 264 17.51 -20.05 15.17
CA SER A 264 18.10 -19.70 16.47
C SER A 264 18.78 -18.33 16.46
N THR A 265 19.42 -17.92 15.35
CA THR A 265 20.05 -16.60 15.20
C THR A 265 19.05 -15.47 14.96
N TYR A 266 17.80 -15.80 14.61
CA TYR A 266 16.71 -14.83 14.39
C TYR A 266 15.48 -15.06 15.26
N ARG A 267 15.60 -15.82 16.36
CA ARG A 267 14.55 -15.79 17.40
C ARG A 267 14.67 -14.47 18.14
N LYS A 268 14.13 -13.39 17.55
CA LYS A 268 13.62 -12.28 18.37
C LYS A 268 12.64 -12.94 19.33
N VAL A 269 13.03 -13.12 20.58
CA VAL A 269 12.11 -13.48 21.65
C VAL A 269 10.97 -12.48 21.52
N ARG A 270 9.78 -12.92 21.13
CA ARG A 270 8.62 -12.03 21.05
C ARG A 270 8.23 -11.74 22.50
N PRO A 271 8.47 -10.54 23.01
CA PRO A 271 8.02 -10.18 24.35
C PRO A 271 6.49 -10.02 24.29
N GLY A 272 5.78 -10.42 25.34
CA GLY A 272 4.31 -10.48 25.32
C GLY A 272 3.83 -11.87 24.86
N ARG A 273 3.10 -12.56 25.74
CA ARG A 273 2.39 -13.83 25.48
C ARG A 273 0.89 -13.64 25.68
N GLY A 274 0.08 -14.36 24.91
CA GLY A 274 -1.38 -14.27 24.97
C GLY A 274 -2.05 -14.36 23.60
N GLU A 275 -3.29 -14.85 23.58
CA GLU A 275 -4.10 -14.92 22.36
C GLU A 275 -4.89 -13.61 22.14
N MET A 276 -4.97 -13.19 20.87
CA MET A 276 -5.84 -12.09 20.42
C MET A 276 -7.02 -12.72 19.69
N ARG A 277 -8.23 -12.18 19.87
CA ARG A 277 -9.39 -12.64 19.09
C ARG A 277 -9.21 -12.29 17.61
N HIS A 278 -8.64 -11.13 17.33
CA HIS A 278 -8.22 -10.70 16.00
C HIS A 278 -7.12 -9.63 16.11
N GLY A 279 -6.37 -9.39 15.03
CA GLY A 279 -5.22 -8.48 15.03
C GLY A 279 -5.54 -7.00 15.27
N THR A 280 -6.82 -6.63 15.44
CA THR A 280 -7.35 -5.27 15.61
C THR A 280 -7.95 -4.99 16.99
N GLU A 281 -7.83 -5.93 17.92
CA GLU A 281 -8.23 -5.76 19.32
C GLU A 281 -7.17 -4.99 20.12
N GLY A 282 -7.59 -4.13 21.06
CA GLY A 282 -6.69 -3.50 22.04
C GLY A 282 -6.12 -4.52 23.04
N TRP A 283 -5.05 -4.18 23.77
CA TRP A 283 -4.41 -5.10 24.72
C TRP A 283 -4.79 -4.74 26.16
N LYS A 284 -6.06 -4.95 26.50
CA LYS A 284 -6.66 -4.52 27.79
C LYS A 284 -6.49 -3.01 27.98
N CYS A 285 -5.61 -2.60 28.89
CA CYS A 285 -5.26 -1.21 29.16
C CYS A 285 -3.77 -0.92 28.88
N LEU A 286 -3.02 -1.85 28.28
CA LEU A 286 -1.56 -1.73 28.11
C LEU A 286 -1.21 -0.54 27.21
N GLU A 287 -1.84 -0.42 26.04
CA GLU A 287 -1.57 0.69 25.13
C GLU A 287 -1.94 2.04 25.76
N THR A 288 -3.04 2.12 26.52
CA THR A 288 -3.44 3.35 27.19
C THR A 288 -2.56 3.69 28.40
N SER A 289 -2.04 2.69 29.11
CA SER A 289 -1.07 2.89 30.20
C SER A 289 0.27 3.38 29.67
N MET A 290 0.69 2.87 28.51
CA MET A 290 1.84 3.43 27.79
C MET A 290 1.58 4.86 27.31
N LYS A 291 0.35 5.19 26.88
CA LYS A 291 -0.03 6.59 26.59
C LYS A 291 0.03 7.48 27.83
N ALA A 292 -0.34 6.98 29.01
CA ALA A 292 -0.18 7.70 30.26
C ALA A 292 1.31 7.94 30.59
N LEU A 293 2.19 6.95 30.37
CA LEU A 293 3.63 7.14 30.47
C LEU A 293 4.15 8.19 29.48
N GLN A 294 3.73 8.12 28.20
CA GLN A 294 4.06 9.12 27.18
C GLN A 294 3.67 10.53 27.65
N ALA A 295 2.47 10.70 28.19
CA ALA A 295 1.95 11.95 28.70
C ALA A 295 2.76 12.51 29.88
N LEU A 296 3.21 11.67 30.82
CA LEU A 296 4.07 12.10 31.93
C LEU A 296 5.43 12.61 31.41
N VAL A 297 6.01 11.93 30.42
CA VAL A 297 7.27 12.34 29.77
C VAL A 297 7.10 13.69 29.06
N GLU A 298 6.06 13.83 28.24
CA GLU A 298 5.76 15.08 27.52
C GLU A 298 5.45 16.24 28.47
N GLY A 299 4.80 15.96 29.59
CA GLY A 299 4.42 16.98 30.55
C GLY A 299 5.61 17.51 31.35
N CYS A 300 6.50 16.62 31.77
CA CYS A 300 7.70 17.01 32.53
C CYS A 300 8.84 17.54 31.63
N GLY A 301 8.86 17.16 30.35
CA GLY A 301 9.89 17.62 29.42
C GLY A 301 11.30 17.13 29.80
N PRO A 302 12.36 17.92 29.55
CA PRO A 302 13.75 17.49 29.79
C PRO A 302 14.09 17.10 31.24
N ASP A 303 13.35 17.64 32.22
CA ASP A 303 13.60 17.41 33.64
C ASP A 303 13.38 15.95 34.06
N ILE A 304 12.61 15.19 33.29
CA ILE A 304 12.38 13.76 33.55
C ILE A 304 13.59 12.88 33.25
N GLY A 305 14.62 13.41 32.58
CA GLY A 305 15.77 12.64 32.12
C GLY A 305 16.42 11.69 33.15
N PRO A 306 16.54 12.04 34.46
CA PRO A 306 17.05 11.13 35.49
C PRO A 306 16.19 9.87 35.72
N LEU A 307 14.88 9.93 35.46
CA LEU A 307 13.95 8.80 35.61
C LEU A 307 13.86 7.93 34.34
N LEU A 308 14.38 8.41 33.22
CA LEU A 308 14.46 7.67 31.96
C LEU A 308 15.70 6.76 31.95
N ASP A 309 15.81 5.90 32.96
CA ASP A 309 16.94 4.99 33.15
C ASP A 309 16.93 3.81 32.16
N GLU A 310 17.94 2.94 32.27
CA GLU A 310 18.07 1.75 31.41
C GLU A 310 16.89 0.79 31.57
N GLN A 311 16.37 0.61 32.78
CA GLN A 311 15.29 -0.33 33.05
C GLN A 311 14.00 0.10 32.36
N LEU A 312 13.67 1.40 32.41
CA LEU A 312 12.52 1.94 31.71
C LEU A 312 12.70 1.87 30.19
N ARG A 313 13.89 2.17 29.67
CA ARG A 313 14.18 2.03 28.24
C ARG A 313 14.01 0.59 27.75
N GLU A 314 14.51 -0.39 28.50
CA GLU A 314 14.35 -1.80 28.17
C GLU A 314 12.88 -2.25 28.13
N LEU A 315 12.03 -1.74 29.02
CA LEU A 315 10.59 -1.98 28.96
C LEU A 315 9.98 -1.41 27.67
N LEU A 316 10.37 -0.20 27.27
CA LEU A 316 9.91 0.40 26.02
C LEU A 316 10.41 -0.39 24.81
N TYR A 317 11.67 -0.83 24.78
CA TYR A 317 12.22 -1.65 23.70
C TYR A 317 11.50 -2.99 23.55
N LYS A 318 11.05 -3.59 24.66
CA LYS A 318 10.16 -4.76 24.63
C LYS A 318 8.81 -4.41 23.99
N ALA A 319 8.20 -3.29 24.36
CA ALA A 319 6.92 -2.86 23.80
C ALA A 319 6.98 -2.66 22.27
N LEU A 320 8.10 -2.19 21.72
CA LEU A 320 8.32 -2.06 20.27
C LEU A 320 8.27 -3.39 19.50
N HIS A 321 8.40 -4.52 20.20
CA HIS A 321 8.37 -5.86 19.63
C HIS A 321 7.14 -6.67 20.06
N HIS A 322 6.21 -6.04 20.78
CA HIS A 322 5.02 -6.70 21.32
C HIS A 322 4.13 -7.27 20.20
N PRO A 323 3.44 -8.42 20.37
CA PRO A 323 2.57 -8.99 19.33
C PRO A 323 1.41 -8.07 18.91
N ASN A 324 0.87 -7.31 19.85
CA ASN A 324 -0.19 -6.33 19.58
C ASN A 324 0.33 -5.07 18.87
N ARG A 325 -0.31 -4.68 17.77
CA ARG A 325 0.11 -3.54 16.95
C ARG A 325 -0.05 -2.18 17.64
N PHE A 326 -1.08 -1.99 18.47
CA PHE A 326 -1.35 -0.71 19.12
C PHE A 326 -0.32 -0.41 20.21
N VAL A 327 0.18 -1.47 20.85
CA VAL A 327 1.30 -1.40 21.79
C VAL A 327 2.58 -1.00 21.06
N ARG A 328 2.89 -1.60 19.90
CA ARG A 328 4.07 -1.21 19.11
C ARG A 328 3.98 0.22 18.59
N GLU A 329 2.82 0.59 18.04
CA GLU A 329 2.54 1.95 17.57
C GLU A 329 2.74 2.98 18.69
N THR A 330 2.08 2.76 19.84
CA THR A 330 2.23 3.62 21.01
C THR A 330 3.66 3.62 21.53
N GLY A 331 4.34 2.47 21.51
CA GLY A 331 5.75 2.35 21.88
C GLY A 331 6.66 3.23 21.02
N HIS A 332 6.47 3.26 19.70
CA HIS A 332 7.26 4.13 18.82
C HIS A 332 7.01 5.61 19.10
N LEU A 333 5.76 6.01 19.35
CA LEU A 333 5.42 7.38 19.72
C LEU A 333 6.00 7.76 21.09
N THR A 334 5.94 6.85 22.06
CA THR A 334 6.56 7.05 23.39
C THR A 334 8.08 7.15 23.28
N MET A 335 8.71 6.36 22.40
CA MET A 335 10.14 6.46 22.15
C MET A 335 10.53 7.81 21.54
N CYS A 336 9.66 8.40 20.71
CA CYS A 336 9.85 9.75 20.18
C CYS A 336 9.93 10.78 21.33
N THR A 337 8.98 10.74 22.27
CA THR A 337 8.93 11.70 23.38
C THR A 337 10.06 11.49 24.38
N VAL A 338 10.49 10.25 24.60
CA VAL A 338 11.70 9.94 25.37
C VAL A 338 12.94 10.53 24.70
N CYS A 339 13.08 10.39 23.39
CA CYS A 339 14.20 10.99 22.66
C CYS A 339 14.18 12.52 22.71
N GLU A 340 12.99 13.13 22.69
CA GLU A 340 12.82 14.58 22.87
C GLU A 340 13.28 15.05 24.25
N ALA A 341 12.88 14.35 25.32
CA ALA A 341 13.27 14.67 26.68
C ALA A 341 14.79 14.49 26.92
N LEU A 342 15.45 13.66 26.12
CA LEU A 342 16.88 13.35 26.26
C LEU A 342 17.79 14.13 25.29
N ARG A 343 17.28 15.12 24.55
CA ARG A 343 18.06 15.90 23.55
C ARG A 343 19.45 16.33 24.05
N GLY A 344 20.40 16.37 23.10
CA GLY A 344 21.81 16.66 23.38
C GLY A 344 22.61 15.40 23.72
N PRO A 345 23.58 15.46 24.65
CA PRO A 345 24.51 14.34 24.91
C PRO A 345 23.83 13.05 25.38
N ARG A 346 22.70 13.14 26.08
CA ARG A 346 21.97 11.94 26.56
C ARG A 346 21.31 11.18 25.42
N LEU A 347 20.74 11.89 24.44
CA LEU A 347 20.18 11.30 23.22
C LEU A 347 21.28 10.67 22.38
N ALA A 348 22.39 11.38 22.17
CA ALA A 348 23.54 10.86 21.43
C ALA A 348 24.05 9.52 22.01
N ALA A 349 24.07 9.39 23.34
CA ALA A 349 24.50 8.17 24.02
C ALA A 349 23.61 6.94 23.76
N ILE A 350 22.32 7.13 23.46
CA ILE A 350 21.37 6.03 23.21
C ILE A 350 20.95 5.91 21.74
N ALA A 351 21.33 6.86 20.89
CA ALA A 351 20.84 7.00 19.52
C ALA A 351 21.05 5.73 18.69
N GLY A 352 22.19 5.06 18.83
CA GLY A 352 22.48 3.80 18.14
C GLY A 352 21.45 2.70 18.41
N GLN A 353 21.16 2.46 19.69
CA GLN A 353 20.18 1.45 20.10
C GLN A 353 18.77 1.84 19.64
N VAL A 354 18.40 3.12 19.79
CA VAL A 354 17.10 3.62 19.30
C VAL A 354 16.98 3.44 17.79
N ALA A 355 18.02 3.75 17.02
CA ALA A 355 18.03 3.64 15.57
C ALA A 355 17.73 2.21 15.09
N GLU A 356 18.32 1.19 15.72
CA GLU A 356 18.02 -0.22 15.42
C GLU A 356 16.55 -0.55 15.63
N ARG A 357 15.96 -0.09 16.74
CA ARG A 357 14.54 -0.31 17.04
C ARG A 357 13.61 0.45 16.10
N LEU A 358 13.99 1.65 15.69
CA LEU A 358 13.22 2.43 14.72
C LEU A 358 13.29 1.81 13.32
N ALA A 359 14.44 1.27 12.92
CA ALA A 359 14.59 0.51 11.67
C ALA A 359 13.68 -0.72 11.65
N ASP A 360 13.57 -1.44 12.77
CA ASP A 360 12.62 -2.54 12.93
C ASP A 360 11.16 -2.08 12.75
N GLY A 361 10.78 -0.97 13.39
CA GLY A 361 9.43 -0.40 13.28
C GLY A 361 9.08 0.08 11.88
N MET A 362 10.02 0.70 11.18
CA MET A 362 9.88 1.05 9.75
C MET A 362 9.72 -0.18 8.86
N GLY A 363 10.11 -1.36 9.36
CA GLY A 363 9.92 -2.68 8.77
C GLY A 363 8.58 -3.38 9.09
N ASP A 364 7.74 -2.83 9.98
CA ASP A 364 6.56 -3.51 10.55
C ASP A 364 5.44 -3.79 9.55
N ASN A 365 4.81 -4.96 9.58
CA ASN A 365 3.73 -5.28 8.63
C ASN A 365 2.53 -4.32 8.67
N TRP A 366 2.29 -3.64 9.79
CA TRP A 366 1.19 -2.68 9.96
C TRP A 366 1.63 -1.27 9.56
N SER A 367 0.89 -0.65 8.66
CA SER A 367 1.18 0.71 8.17
C SER A 367 1.17 1.76 9.27
N GLN A 368 0.28 1.66 10.28
CA GLN A 368 0.28 2.60 11.41
C GLN A 368 1.57 2.50 12.23
N VAL A 369 2.07 1.29 12.47
CA VAL A 369 3.33 1.07 13.21
C VAL A 369 4.51 1.60 12.39
N ARG A 370 4.56 1.33 11.07
CA ARG A 370 5.57 1.92 10.17
C ARG A 370 5.54 3.45 10.22
N TYR A 371 4.34 4.04 10.18
CA TYR A 371 4.17 5.48 10.21
C TYR A 371 4.71 6.08 11.51
N ALA A 372 4.32 5.51 12.67
CA ALA A 372 4.84 5.93 13.96
C ALA A 372 6.38 5.84 14.03
N ALA A 373 6.97 4.76 13.53
CA ALA A 373 8.42 4.62 13.46
C ALA A 373 9.08 5.63 12.50
N CYS A 374 8.45 5.96 11.37
CA CYS A 374 8.92 7.01 10.46
C CYS A 374 8.91 8.39 11.12
N VAL A 375 7.86 8.70 11.90
CA VAL A 375 7.76 9.94 12.68
C VAL A 375 8.92 10.02 13.67
N SER A 376 9.10 9.00 14.49
CA SER A 376 10.18 8.96 15.48
C SER A 376 11.57 9.01 14.83
N THR A 377 11.73 8.41 13.65
CA THR A 377 12.99 8.44 12.88
C THR A 377 13.31 9.84 12.38
N ARG A 378 12.33 10.56 11.81
CA ARG A 378 12.53 11.96 11.39
C ARG A 378 12.97 12.80 12.58
N SER A 379 12.21 12.73 13.68
CA SER A 379 12.50 13.53 14.88
C SER A 379 13.89 13.25 15.43
N LEU A 380 14.30 11.97 15.54
CA LEU A 380 15.65 11.60 15.99
C LEU A 380 16.73 12.26 15.12
N LEU A 381 16.58 12.21 13.79
CA LEU A 381 17.56 12.76 12.86
C LEU A 381 17.58 14.29 12.88
N GLU A 382 16.43 14.95 13.05
CA GLU A 382 16.34 16.41 13.19
C GLU A 382 16.96 16.88 14.50
N TRP A 383 16.76 16.16 15.61
CA TRP A 383 17.31 16.54 16.93
C TRP A 383 18.80 16.29 17.09
N LEU A 384 19.35 15.27 16.45
CA LEU A 384 20.80 15.07 16.39
C LEU A 384 21.48 16.12 15.51
N GLY A 385 20.74 16.73 14.57
CA GLY A 385 21.30 17.66 13.60
C GLY A 385 22.25 16.97 12.61
N GLU A 386 22.89 17.75 11.75
CA GLU A 386 23.96 17.25 10.89
C GLU A 386 25.26 17.11 11.69
N GLY A 387 25.90 15.93 11.64
CA GLY A 387 27.08 15.63 12.44
C GLY A 387 27.50 14.17 12.38
N GLU A 388 28.56 13.83 13.10
CA GLU A 388 29.12 12.47 13.14
C GLU A 388 28.14 11.47 13.76
N GLU A 389 27.41 11.87 14.80
CA GLU A 389 26.42 11.03 15.48
C GLU A 389 25.30 10.62 14.52
N ARG A 390 24.81 11.57 13.71
CA ARG A 390 23.79 11.29 12.70
C ARG A 390 24.33 10.44 11.55
N GLU A 391 25.55 10.68 11.09
CA GLU A 391 26.15 9.88 10.01
C GLU A 391 26.38 8.42 10.45
N ALA A 392 26.74 8.19 11.72
CA ALA A 392 26.81 6.85 12.32
C ALA A 392 25.44 6.13 12.30
N LEU A 393 24.35 6.92 12.26
CA LEU A 393 22.94 6.58 12.01
C LEU A 393 22.67 5.80 10.72
N MET A 394 23.35 6.26 9.67
CA MET A 394 22.94 6.05 8.29
C MET A 394 22.97 4.59 7.84
N PRO A 395 23.97 3.75 8.19
CA PRO A 395 23.96 2.35 7.81
C PRO A 395 22.69 1.59 8.24
N VAL A 396 22.08 1.99 9.36
CA VAL A 396 20.89 1.34 9.94
C VAL A 396 19.59 1.99 9.42
N LEU A 397 19.51 3.32 9.43
CA LEU A 397 18.28 4.05 9.14
C LEU A 397 18.06 4.33 7.65
N LEU A 398 19.14 4.54 6.88
CA LEU A 398 19.02 4.94 5.48
C LEU A 398 18.29 3.88 4.62
N PRO A 399 18.59 2.57 4.71
CA PRO A 399 17.89 1.59 3.89
C PRO A 399 16.36 1.55 4.08
N PRO A 400 15.81 1.43 5.32
CA PRO A 400 14.37 1.46 5.52
C PRO A 400 13.74 2.83 5.23
N MET A 401 14.44 3.95 5.45
CA MET A 401 13.98 5.27 5.03
C MET A 401 13.77 5.35 3.52
N CYS A 402 14.72 4.82 2.73
CA CYS A 402 14.57 4.78 1.29
C CYS A 402 13.37 3.94 0.85
N LEU A 403 13.18 2.76 1.48
CA LEU A 403 12.10 1.82 1.14
C LEU A 403 10.72 2.43 1.37
N ASN A 404 10.52 3.10 2.51
CA ASN A 404 9.22 3.66 2.86
C ASN A 404 8.74 4.75 1.90
N ARG A 405 9.63 5.38 1.10
CA ARG A 405 9.25 6.32 0.02
C ARG A 405 8.50 5.67 -1.14
N TYR A 406 8.46 4.35 -1.20
CA TYR A 406 7.76 3.55 -2.21
C TYR A 406 6.71 2.63 -1.61
N TYR A 407 6.45 2.70 -0.30
CA TYR A 407 5.47 1.83 0.33
C TYR A 407 4.05 2.17 -0.16
N VAL A 408 3.17 1.16 -0.23
CA VAL A 408 1.83 1.30 -0.83
C VAL A 408 0.93 2.25 -0.03
N ALA A 409 1.08 2.28 1.30
CA ALA A 409 0.27 3.13 2.16
C ALA A 409 0.69 4.59 1.98
N GLU A 410 -0.22 5.39 1.43
CA GLU A 410 0.05 6.77 1.03
C GLU A 410 0.59 7.64 2.17
N GLY A 411 -0.01 7.56 3.36
CA GLY A 411 0.47 8.32 4.53
C GLY A 411 1.92 8.01 4.92
N VAL A 412 2.34 6.73 4.85
CA VAL A 412 3.75 6.34 5.08
C VAL A 412 4.64 6.88 3.96
N ARG A 413 4.18 6.75 2.71
CA ARG A 413 4.93 7.15 1.52
C ARG A 413 5.22 8.65 1.48
N LEU A 414 4.18 9.47 1.61
CA LEU A 414 4.28 10.93 1.56
C LEU A 414 5.14 11.43 2.72
N TYR A 415 4.92 10.91 3.93
CA TYR A 415 5.74 11.26 5.09
C TYR A 415 7.21 10.87 4.89
N ALA A 416 7.51 9.68 4.35
CA ALA A 416 8.89 9.27 4.09
C ALA A 416 9.56 10.13 3.00
N GLN A 417 8.83 10.54 1.97
CA GLN A 417 9.33 11.44 0.92
C GLN A 417 9.62 12.84 1.47
N GLU A 418 8.75 13.35 2.33
CA GLU A 418 8.95 14.59 3.07
C GLU A 418 10.19 14.51 3.98
N THR A 419 10.30 13.43 4.77
CA THR A 419 11.47 13.17 5.61
C THR A 419 12.75 13.17 4.78
N TRP A 420 12.74 12.48 3.63
CA TRP A 420 13.89 12.44 2.74
C TRP A 420 14.31 13.83 2.27
N ARG A 421 13.35 14.69 1.90
CA ARG A 421 13.65 16.06 1.44
C ARG A 421 14.26 16.90 2.57
N ARG A 422 13.69 16.84 3.77
CA ARG A 422 14.15 17.62 4.95
C ARG A 422 15.51 17.16 5.44
N VAL A 423 15.68 15.85 5.57
CA VAL A 423 16.84 15.25 6.22
C VAL A 423 18.00 15.12 5.23
N MET A 424 17.76 14.62 4.01
CA MET A 424 18.83 14.33 3.06
C MET A 424 19.12 15.47 2.08
N GLY A 425 18.16 16.38 1.85
CA GLY A 425 18.26 17.45 0.86
C GLY A 425 18.74 16.95 -0.50
N VAL A 426 19.74 17.64 -1.07
CA VAL A 426 20.36 17.26 -2.34
C VAL A 426 21.41 16.15 -2.21
N GLY A 427 21.89 15.85 -1.00
CA GLY A 427 22.98 14.90 -0.72
C GLY A 427 22.57 13.43 -0.66
N GLY A 428 21.27 13.13 -0.74
CA GLY A 428 20.75 11.77 -0.49
C GLY A 428 21.31 10.68 -1.42
N ARG A 429 21.55 10.98 -2.70
CA ARG A 429 22.13 10.00 -3.65
C ARG A 429 23.56 9.63 -3.28
N ALA A 430 24.35 10.62 -2.88
CA ALA A 430 25.73 10.42 -2.43
C ALA A 430 25.78 9.63 -1.12
N ALA A 431 24.85 9.90 -0.18
CA ALA A 431 24.73 9.12 1.05
C ALA A 431 24.40 7.63 0.77
N VAL A 432 23.47 7.36 -0.16
CA VAL A 432 23.17 5.98 -0.57
C VAL A 432 24.38 5.30 -1.21
N ALA A 433 25.16 6.01 -2.04
CA ALA A 433 26.38 5.47 -2.62
C ALA A 433 27.44 5.13 -1.56
N ARG A 434 27.62 5.99 -0.54
CA ARG A 434 28.54 5.72 0.58
C ARG A 434 28.13 4.48 1.38
N HIS A 435 26.83 4.29 1.59
CA HIS A 435 26.27 3.19 2.37
C HIS A 435 25.66 2.08 1.51
N ILE A 436 26.24 1.84 0.31
CA ILE A 436 25.64 0.95 -0.69
C ILE A 436 25.48 -0.49 -0.20
N GLY A 437 26.43 -1.01 0.59
CA GLY A 437 26.39 -2.38 1.12
C GLY A 437 25.14 -2.65 1.96
N PRO A 438 24.91 -1.91 3.07
CA PRO A 438 23.67 -2.02 3.85
C PRO A 438 22.39 -1.81 3.05
N VAL A 439 22.38 -0.85 2.10
CA VAL A 439 21.20 -0.56 1.26
C VAL A 439 20.85 -1.75 0.37
N VAL A 440 21.82 -2.30 -0.34
CA VAL A 440 21.64 -3.49 -1.19
C VAL A 440 21.20 -4.69 -0.37
N ALA A 441 21.85 -4.93 0.78
CA ALA A 441 21.50 -6.03 1.68
C ALA A 441 20.03 -5.94 2.14
N HIS A 442 19.59 -4.73 2.53
CA HIS A 442 18.22 -4.48 2.94
C HIS A 442 17.23 -4.73 1.80
N TYR A 443 17.47 -4.18 0.60
CA TYR A 443 16.54 -4.38 -0.53
C TYR A 443 16.44 -5.84 -0.96
N THR A 444 17.57 -6.57 -1.01
CA THR A 444 17.59 -8.01 -1.30
C THR A 444 16.83 -8.81 -0.24
N PHE A 445 16.94 -8.42 1.04
CA PHE A 445 16.18 -9.06 2.11
C PHE A 445 14.67 -8.76 1.98
N GLN A 446 14.31 -7.50 1.78
CA GLN A 446 12.91 -7.05 1.70
C GLN A 446 12.19 -7.53 0.44
N SER A 447 12.92 -7.83 -0.64
CA SER A 447 12.36 -8.49 -1.83
C SER A 447 11.82 -9.90 -1.53
N ARG A 448 12.10 -10.45 -0.33
CA ARG A 448 11.62 -11.76 0.15
C ARG A 448 10.67 -11.64 1.34
N ALA A 449 10.23 -10.44 1.69
CA ALA A 449 9.31 -10.21 2.80
C ALA A 449 7.97 -10.94 2.59
N ASN A 450 7.31 -11.34 3.67
CA ASN A 450 5.99 -11.99 3.58
C ASN A 450 4.90 -11.04 3.05
N ASN A 451 5.03 -9.74 3.33
CA ASN A 451 4.12 -8.71 2.86
C ASN A 451 4.45 -8.31 1.42
N HIS A 452 3.46 -8.43 0.51
CA HIS A 452 3.65 -8.11 -0.91
C HIS A 452 3.94 -6.63 -1.15
N ALA A 453 3.34 -5.72 -0.39
CA ALA A 453 3.60 -4.28 -0.49
C ALA A 453 5.06 -3.92 -0.17
N VAL A 454 5.71 -4.69 0.72
CA VAL A 454 7.15 -4.53 1.01
C VAL A 454 7.99 -5.01 -0.17
N ARG A 455 7.63 -6.14 -0.78
CA ARG A 455 8.35 -6.67 -1.95
C ARG A 455 8.20 -5.75 -3.16
N GLU A 456 7.02 -5.19 -3.37
CA GLU A 456 6.74 -4.19 -4.41
C GLU A 456 7.62 -2.94 -4.21
N ALA A 457 7.60 -2.37 -3.00
CA ALA A 457 8.44 -1.22 -2.66
C ALA A 457 9.94 -1.52 -2.83
N ALA A 458 10.38 -2.74 -2.48
CA ALA A 458 11.75 -3.18 -2.72
C ALA A 458 12.10 -3.21 -4.21
N CYS A 459 11.22 -3.69 -5.09
CA CYS A 459 11.44 -3.67 -6.54
C CYS A 459 11.58 -2.24 -7.07
N ALA A 460 10.73 -1.32 -6.61
CA ALA A 460 10.82 0.10 -6.98
C ALA A 460 12.13 0.76 -6.49
N CYS A 461 12.56 0.43 -5.27
CA CYS A 461 13.84 0.90 -4.73
C CYS A 461 15.04 0.36 -5.51
N ILE A 462 15.00 -0.91 -5.88
CA ILE A 462 16.03 -1.54 -6.70
C ILE A 462 16.13 -0.84 -8.08
N ALA A 463 14.99 -0.50 -8.69
CA ALA A 463 14.96 0.26 -9.94
C ALA A 463 15.59 1.65 -9.77
N GLU A 464 15.19 2.40 -8.74
CA GLU A 464 15.74 3.74 -8.49
C GLU A 464 17.25 3.68 -8.20
N LEU A 465 17.69 2.71 -7.40
CA LEU A 465 19.10 2.51 -7.07
C LEU A 465 19.93 2.38 -8.33
N MET A 466 19.46 1.57 -9.28
CA MET A 466 20.13 1.36 -10.56
C MET A 466 20.12 2.60 -11.46
N GLU A 467 19.04 3.37 -11.49
CA GLU A 467 18.91 4.52 -12.41
C GLU A 467 19.54 5.82 -11.90
N LYS A 468 19.55 6.05 -10.58
CA LYS A 468 19.82 7.38 -10.02
C LYS A 468 21.07 7.48 -9.15
N VAL A 469 21.58 6.38 -8.61
CA VAL A 469 22.77 6.38 -7.75
C VAL A 469 24.01 6.16 -8.60
N ASP A 470 25.17 6.60 -8.10
CA ASP A 470 26.44 6.50 -8.80
C ASP A 470 26.70 5.07 -9.31
N ARG A 471 26.99 4.97 -10.62
CA ARG A 471 27.13 3.70 -11.32
C ARG A 471 28.27 2.84 -10.74
N SER A 472 29.37 3.47 -10.33
CA SER A 472 30.54 2.75 -9.83
C SER A 472 30.26 2.08 -8.48
N ALA A 473 29.42 2.69 -7.65
CA ALA A 473 28.95 2.10 -6.40
C ALA A 473 27.99 0.92 -6.64
N VAL A 474 27.08 1.04 -7.61
CA VAL A 474 26.00 0.05 -7.82
C VAL A 474 26.43 -1.16 -8.64
N SER A 475 27.29 -0.98 -9.66
CA SER A 475 27.68 -2.02 -10.63
C SER A 475 28.11 -3.36 -9.98
N PRO A 476 28.94 -3.40 -8.91
CA PRO A 476 29.33 -4.65 -8.25
C PRO A 476 28.15 -5.45 -7.66
N HIS A 477 27.04 -4.78 -7.37
CA HIS A 477 25.86 -5.36 -6.73
C HIS A 477 24.75 -5.73 -7.72
N VAL A 478 24.84 -5.28 -8.97
CA VAL A 478 23.81 -5.51 -10.01
C VAL A 478 23.43 -6.99 -10.12
N PRO A 479 24.36 -7.98 -10.18
CA PRO A 479 23.98 -9.38 -10.28
C PRO A 479 23.12 -9.87 -9.10
N ALA A 480 23.35 -9.37 -7.89
CA ALA A 480 22.59 -9.76 -6.70
C ALA A 480 21.20 -9.10 -6.67
N LEU A 481 21.15 -7.78 -6.89
CA LEU A 481 19.90 -7.02 -7.02
C LEU A 481 19.01 -7.60 -8.10
N PHE A 482 19.61 -7.96 -9.21
CA PHE A 482 18.90 -8.51 -10.34
C PHE A 482 18.34 -9.92 -10.07
N ARG A 483 19.09 -10.81 -9.41
CA ARG A 483 18.55 -12.10 -8.94
C ARG A 483 17.33 -11.92 -8.01
N SER A 484 17.33 -10.88 -7.18
CA SER A 484 16.14 -10.52 -6.38
C SER A 484 14.94 -10.17 -7.28
N LEU A 485 15.13 -9.37 -8.33
CA LEU A 485 14.08 -9.04 -9.28
C LEU A 485 13.54 -10.27 -10.02
N VAL A 486 14.40 -11.22 -10.42
CA VAL A 486 13.95 -12.48 -11.05
C VAL A 486 12.99 -13.25 -10.15
N VAL A 487 13.29 -13.33 -8.86
CA VAL A 487 12.42 -14.00 -7.88
C VAL A 487 11.10 -13.24 -7.74
N CYS A 488 11.14 -11.91 -7.63
CA CYS A 488 9.94 -11.07 -7.54
C CYS A 488 9.11 -11.08 -8.84
N PHE A 489 9.72 -11.31 -10.00
CA PHE A 489 8.98 -11.41 -11.25
C PHE A 489 8.19 -12.73 -11.36
N LYS A 490 8.57 -13.74 -10.56
CA LYS A 490 7.84 -15.01 -10.39
C LYS A 490 6.93 -14.99 -9.14
N ASP A 491 6.56 -13.80 -8.65
CA ASP A 491 5.76 -13.67 -7.43
C ASP A 491 4.28 -13.99 -7.67
N MET A 492 3.59 -14.49 -6.64
CA MET A 492 2.14 -14.72 -6.67
C MET A 492 1.35 -13.40 -6.81
N SER A 493 1.90 -12.31 -6.29
CA SER A 493 1.27 -11.00 -6.26
C SER A 493 1.61 -10.23 -7.53
N TRP A 494 0.59 -9.91 -8.31
CA TRP A 494 0.78 -9.21 -9.58
C TRP A 494 1.44 -7.82 -9.44
N PRO A 495 1.21 -6.99 -8.39
CA PRO A 495 1.90 -5.72 -8.23
C PRO A 495 3.42 -5.92 -8.08
N VAL A 496 3.83 -7.00 -7.39
CA VAL A 496 5.24 -7.35 -7.22
C VAL A 496 5.84 -7.77 -8.56
N ARG A 497 5.14 -8.61 -9.35
CA ARG A 497 5.59 -8.99 -10.69
C ARG A 497 5.73 -7.78 -11.60
N ASP A 498 4.76 -6.89 -11.56
CA ASP A 498 4.72 -5.69 -12.39
C ASP A 498 5.89 -4.75 -12.06
N ALA A 499 6.09 -4.46 -10.78
CA ALA A 499 7.21 -3.66 -10.30
C ALA A 499 8.58 -4.30 -10.64
N ALA A 500 8.70 -5.62 -10.47
CA ALA A 500 9.92 -6.36 -10.81
C ALA A 500 10.21 -6.33 -12.32
N CYS A 501 9.18 -6.45 -13.16
CA CYS A 501 9.29 -6.38 -14.61
C CYS A 501 9.83 -5.02 -15.05
N ILE A 502 9.22 -3.94 -14.54
CA ILE A 502 9.66 -2.56 -14.82
C ILE A 502 11.11 -2.36 -14.38
N ALA A 503 11.45 -2.78 -13.16
CA ALA A 503 12.79 -2.66 -12.59
C ALA A 503 13.83 -3.42 -13.42
N ALA A 504 13.54 -4.67 -13.80
CA ALA A 504 14.43 -5.50 -14.60
C ALA A 504 14.63 -4.92 -16.01
N GLY A 505 13.58 -4.38 -16.61
CA GLY A 505 13.68 -3.72 -17.92
C GLY A 505 14.58 -2.48 -17.86
N ARG A 506 14.47 -1.67 -16.80
CA ARG A 506 15.34 -0.50 -16.55
C ARG A 506 16.79 -0.93 -16.30
N ALA A 507 16.99 -2.02 -15.55
CA ALA A 507 18.30 -2.59 -15.26
C ALA A 507 19.05 -3.00 -16.55
N VAL A 508 18.39 -3.70 -17.48
CA VAL A 508 19.01 -4.12 -18.75
C VAL A 508 19.46 -2.94 -19.60
N LEU A 509 18.70 -1.84 -19.61
CA LEU A 509 19.10 -0.66 -20.37
C LEU A 509 20.27 0.09 -19.72
N THR A 510 20.30 0.11 -18.38
CA THR A 510 21.31 0.88 -17.62
C THR A 510 22.61 0.10 -17.47
N TYR A 511 22.56 -1.21 -17.26
CA TYR A 511 23.69 -2.11 -16.99
C TYR A 511 23.73 -3.30 -17.97
N PRO A 512 23.85 -3.06 -19.29
CA PRO A 512 23.73 -4.13 -20.28
C PRO A 512 24.81 -5.20 -20.13
N ASP A 513 26.04 -4.82 -19.77
CA ASP A 513 27.16 -5.77 -19.65
C ASP A 513 27.03 -6.64 -18.40
N GLU A 514 26.70 -6.04 -17.26
CA GLU A 514 26.47 -6.76 -16.01
C GLU A 514 25.26 -7.69 -16.08
N MET A 515 24.28 -7.34 -16.91
CA MET A 515 23.05 -8.10 -17.14
C MET A 515 23.20 -9.22 -18.17
N ARG A 516 24.23 -9.17 -19.03
CA ARG A 516 24.44 -10.12 -20.13
C ARG A 516 24.42 -11.59 -19.70
N PRO A 517 25.01 -12.03 -18.57
CA PRO A 517 24.97 -13.44 -18.14
C PRO A 517 23.57 -13.98 -17.85
N LEU A 518 22.61 -13.11 -17.56
CA LEU A 518 21.24 -13.47 -17.16
C LEU A 518 20.20 -13.03 -18.21
N ALA A 519 20.64 -12.42 -19.32
CA ALA A 519 19.78 -11.92 -20.38
C ALA A 519 18.88 -13.01 -20.98
N GLY A 520 19.40 -14.23 -21.15
CA GLY A 520 18.63 -15.36 -21.67
C GLY A 520 17.48 -15.79 -20.76
N GLU A 521 17.71 -15.91 -19.45
CA GLU A 521 16.64 -16.22 -18.49
C GLU A 521 15.56 -15.13 -18.50
N MET A 522 15.96 -13.85 -18.55
CA MET A 522 15.00 -12.75 -18.58
C MET A 522 14.20 -12.65 -19.85
N LEU A 523 14.85 -12.84 -20.99
CA LEU A 523 14.16 -12.87 -22.26
C LEU A 523 13.06 -13.91 -22.23
N GLY A 524 13.37 -15.11 -21.73
CA GLY A 524 12.38 -16.18 -21.52
C GLY A 524 11.25 -15.76 -20.56
N LEU A 525 11.57 -15.12 -19.43
CA LEU A 525 10.56 -14.66 -18.48
C LEU A 525 9.65 -13.58 -19.06
N TRP A 526 10.19 -12.54 -19.68
CA TRP A 526 9.36 -11.49 -20.28
C TRP A 526 8.48 -12.03 -21.40
N LEU A 527 9.00 -12.89 -22.26
CA LEU A 527 8.20 -13.56 -23.29
C LEU A 527 7.07 -14.39 -22.67
N ALA A 528 7.34 -15.14 -21.61
CA ALA A 528 6.31 -15.92 -20.91
C ALA A 528 5.22 -15.04 -20.26
N HIS A 529 5.59 -13.85 -19.76
CA HIS A 529 4.68 -12.90 -19.11
C HIS A 529 3.93 -11.99 -20.10
N LEU A 530 4.24 -12.04 -21.40
CA LEU A 530 3.32 -11.49 -22.41
C LEU A 530 1.97 -12.21 -22.41
N ALA A 531 1.89 -13.42 -21.85
CA ALA A 531 0.63 -14.14 -21.65
C ALA A 531 0.18 -14.15 -20.17
N ASP A 532 0.63 -13.21 -19.34
CA ASP A 532 0.13 -13.06 -17.98
C ASP A 532 -1.36 -12.67 -17.99
N ASN A 533 -2.11 -13.10 -16.98
CA ASN A 533 -3.53 -12.78 -16.87
C ASN A 533 -3.80 -11.31 -16.52
N ILE A 534 -2.78 -10.58 -16.09
CA ILE A 534 -2.84 -9.18 -15.70
C ILE A 534 -2.37 -8.30 -16.86
N PRO A 535 -3.24 -7.43 -17.42
CA PRO A 535 -2.92 -6.62 -18.60
C PRO A 535 -1.66 -5.74 -18.44
N THR A 536 -1.46 -5.14 -17.26
CA THR A 536 -0.29 -4.28 -17.01
C THR A 536 1.01 -5.08 -17.04
N VAL A 537 1.02 -6.31 -16.53
CA VAL A 537 2.19 -7.20 -16.57
C VAL A 537 2.54 -7.56 -18.02
N ARG A 538 1.54 -7.82 -18.87
CA ARG A 538 1.75 -8.05 -20.31
C ARG A 538 2.38 -6.83 -20.98
N ALA A 539 1.79 -5.65 -20.77
CA ALA A 539 2.27 -4.40 -21.35
C ALA A 539 3.69 -4.05 -20.89
N ASN A 540 3.99 -4.18 -19.59
CA ASN A 540 5.31 -3.89 -19.04
C ASN A 540 6.36 -4.91 -19.48
N SER A 541 5.97 -6.17 -19.69
CA SER A 541 6.85 -7.20 -20.29
C SER A 541 7.24 -6.84 -21.72
N ALA A 542 6.28 -6.37 -22.54
CA ALA A 542 6.58 -5.85 -23.88
C ALA A 542 7.55 -4.66 -23.85
N VAL A 543 7.35 -3.70 -22.94
CA VAL A 543 8.25 -2.56 -22.76
C VAL A 543 9.65 -3.01 -22.35
N ALA A 544 9.76 -4.01 -21.46
CA ALA A 544 11.03 -4.56 -21.04
C ALA A 544 11.76 -5.30 -22.17
N LEU A 545 11.04 -6.06 -23.02
CA LEU A 545 11.58 -6.66 -24.25
C LEU A 545 12.10 -5.61 -25.23
N ALA A 546 11.40 -4.47 -25.35
CA ALA A 546 11.86 -3.34 -26.16
C ALA A 546 13.18 -2.75 -25.63
N LYS A 547 13.34 -2.67 -24.30
CA LYS A 547 14.59 -2.22 -23.68
C LYS A 547 15.71 -3.23 -23.91
N ALA A 548 15.43 -4.53 -23.84
CA ALA A 548 16.39 -5.57 -24.22
C ALA A 548 16.79 -5.48 -25.70
N LEU A 549 15.84 -5.19 -26.61
CA LEU A 549 16.12 -4.95 -28.02
C LEU A 549 16.97 -3.71 -28.27
N ARG A 550 16.81 -2.65 -27.46
CA ARG A 550 17.70 -1.47 -27.51
C ARG A 550 19.10 -1.79 -26.99
N ALA A 551 19.22 -2.60 -25.93
CA ALA A 551 20.49 -2.94 -25.29
C ALA A 551 21.32 -3.95 -26.09
N TYR A 552 20.68 -5.00 -26.63
CA TYR A 552 21.36 -6.14 -27.25
C TYR A 552 21.13 -6.24 -28.77
N GLY A 553 20.24 -5.41 -29.34
CA GLY A 553 20.04 -5.34 -30.78
C GLY A 553 19.63 -6.65 -31.42
N ASP A 554 20.34 -7.04 -32.48
CA ASP A 554 19.98 -8.19 -33.33
C ASP A 554 20.20 -9.54 -32.63
N GLU A 555 20.86 -9.58 -31.47
CA GLU A 555 20.97 -10.79 -30.64
C GLU A 555 19.59 -11.28 -30.15
N VAL A 556 18.66 -10.36 -29.87
CA VAL A 556 17.33 -10.70 -29.31
C VAL A 556 16.20 -10.59 -30.33
N LEU A 557 16.37 -9.80 -31.40
CA LEU A 557 15.33 -9.55 -32.40
C LEU A 557 14.71 -10.82 -33.00
N PRO A 558 15.46 -11.87 -33.38
CA PRO A 558 14.88 -13.09 -33.95
C PRO A 558 13.89 -13.78 -33.00
N ALA A 559 14.18 -13.81 -31.70
CA ALA A 559 13.30 -14.41 -30.70
C ALA A 559 12.00 -13.60 -30.55
N LEU A 560 12.06 -12.27 -30.63
CA LEU A 560 10.88 -11.42 -30.56
C LEU A 560 9.99 -11.58 -31.79
N LEU A 561 10.58 -11.69 -32.98
CA LEU A 561 9.82 -11.91 -34.22
C LEU A 561 9.17 -13.30 -34.24
N ALA A 562 9.90 -14.33 -33.78
CA ALA A 562 9.32 -15.66 -33.62
C ALA A 562 8.14 -15.67 -32.63
N ALA A 563 8.26 -14.93 -31.53
CA ALA A 563 7.16 -14.77 -30.57
C ALA A 563 5.96 -14.04 -31.20
N LEU A 564 6.17 -12.97 -31.97
CA LEU A 564 5.07 -12.29 -32.66
C LEU A 564 4.34 -13.21 -33.65
N ASP A 565 5.10 -13.99 -34.42
CA ASP A 565 4.57 -14.92 -35.41
C ASP A 565 3.74 -16.05 -34.78
N ASP A 566 4.15 -16.54 -33.61
CA ASP A 566 3.41 -17.54 -32.83
C ASP A 566 2.20 -16.94 -32.11
N MET A 567 2.37 -15.81 -31.45
CA MET A 567 1.43 -15.32 -30.44
C MET A 567 0.27 -14.49 -31.00
N LEU A 568 0.49 -13.69 -32.06
CA LEU A 568 -0.57 -12.89 -32.68
C LEU A 568 -1.78 -13.72 -33.14
N PRO A 569 -1.64 -14.91 -33.77
CA PRO A 569 -2.80 -15.68 -34.22
C PRO A 569 -3.55 -16.45 -33.11
N ARG A 570 -3.02 -16.54 -31.88
CA ARG A 570 -3.58 -17.45 -30.84
C ARG A 570 -5.01 -17.12 -30.41
N ALA A 571 -5.44 -15.86 -30.48
CA ALA A 571 -6.83 -15.50 -30.19
C ALA A 571 -7.85 -16.22 -31.09
N ARG A 572 -7.45 -16.72 -32.26
CA ARG A 572 -8.30 -17.58 -33.13
C ARG A 572 -8.67 -18.91 -32.46
N GLU A 573 -7.79 -19.39 -31.59
CA GLU A 573 -7.95 -20.65 -30.85
C GLU A 573 -8.82 -20.47 -29.60
N GLN A 574 -9.22 -19.23 -29.29
CA GLN A 574 -10.04 -18.95 -28.12
C GLN A 574 -11.42 -19.62 -28.27
N PRO A 575 -11.80 -20.54 -27.36
CA PRO A 575 -13.12 -21.16 -27.41
C PRO A 575 -14.21 -20.11 -27.22
N GLY A 576 -15.27 -20.20 -28.03
CA GLY A 576 -16.45 -19.36 -27.87
C GLY A 576 -17.23 -19.64 -26.58
N GLU A 577 -17.90 -18.63 -26.04
CA GLU A 577 -18.63 -18.66 -24.75
C GLU A 577 -19.57 -19.87 -24.58
N SER A 578 -20.19 -20.34 -25.66
CA SER A 578 -21.12 -21.48 -25.66
C SER A 578 -20.51 -22.81 -25.17
N SER A 579 -19.17 -22.88 -25.06
CA SER A 579 -18.44 -24.08 -24.65
C SER A 579 -17.92 -24.06 -23.21
N LYS A 580 -17.85 -22.90 -22.55
CA LYS A 580 -17.16 -22.73 -21.25
C LYS A 580 -18.05 -23.03 -20.03
N TYR A 581 -19.36 -22.92 -20.18
CA TYR A 581 -20.36 -23.14 -19.11
C TYR A 581 -21.35 -24.27 -19.39
N SER A 582 -21.20 -25.00 -20.49
CA SER A 582 -22.12 -26.08 -20.89
C SER A 582 -22.15 -27.27 -19.92
N GLY A 583 -21.16 -27.39 -19.03
CA GLY A 583 -21.08 -28.40 -17.98
C GLY A 583 -21.17 -27.89 -16.54
N LEU A 584 -21.40 -26.58 -16.32
CA LEU A 584 -21.50 -26.00 -14.97
C LEU A 584 -22.96 -25.88 -14.55
N SER A 585 -23.34 -26.56 -13.47
CA SER A 585 -24.65 -26.36 -12.83
C SER A 585 -24.77 -24.91 -12.35
N ASN A 586 -25.92 -24.28 -12.60
CA ASN A 586 -26.24 -22.91 -12.16
C ASN A 586 -26.36 -22.76 -10.63
N GLU A 587 -26.20 -23.84 -9.88
CA GLU A 587 -26.23 -23.84 -8.41
C GLU A 587 -24.80 -23.76 -7.86
N THR A 588 -24.20 -22.57 -7.87
CA THR A 588 -22.99 -22.33 -7.07
C THR A 588 -23.22 -21.23 -6.04
N ARG A 589 -22.73 -21.48 -4.82
CA ARG A 589 -22.79 -20.58 -3.64
C ARG A 589 -22.12 -19.22 -3.87
N PHE A 590 -21.38 -19.05 -4.97
CA PHE A 590 -20.59 -17.87 -5.31
C PHE A 590 -21.10 -17.14 -6.57
N GLY A 591 -22.24 -17.55 -7.14
CA GLY A 591 -22.86 -16.85 -8.27
C GLY A 591 -23.20 -15.39 -7.90
N VAL A 592 -23.11 -14.48 -8.87
CA VAL A 592 -23.37 -13.04 -8.69
C VAL A 592 -24.77 -12.78 -8.09
N ALA A 593 -25.74 -13.65 -8.37
CA ALA A 593 -27.07 -13.62 -7.77
C ALA A 593 -27.11 -14.02 -6.28
N ALA A 594 -26.30 -15.01 -5.86
CA ALA A 594 -26.17 -15.42 -4.46
C ALA A 594 -25.36 -14.41 -3.62
N ARG A 595 -24.38 -13.75 -4.24
CA ARG A 595 -23.60 -12.65 -3.62
C ARG A 595 -24.49 -11.45 -3.31
N LYS A 596 -25.30 -11.00 -4.29
CA LYS A 596 -26.25 -9.88 -4.13
C LYS A 596 -27.31 -10.12 -3.04
N ALA A 597 -27.66 -11.38 -2.78
CA ALA A 597 -28.63 -11.76 -1.76
C ALA A 597 -28.05 -11.76 -0.32
N ARG A 598 -26.72 -11.73 -0.18
CA ARG A 598 -26.03 -11.86 1.12
C ARG A 598 -25.12 -10.68 1.46
N ASP A 599 -24.99 -9.69 0.59
CA ASP A 599 -24.20 -8.46 0.83
C ASP A 599 -24.71 -7.62 2.03
N ASN A 600 -25.95 -7.85 2.49
CA ASN A 600 -26.53 -7.24 3.69
C ASN A 600 -26.78 -8.26 4.83
N ASP A 601 -26.28 -9.49 4.72
CA ASP A 601 -26.43 -10.53 5.75
C ASP A 601 -25.42 -10.26 6.88
N PRO A 602 -25.85 -9.83 8.08
CA PRO A 602 -24.93 -9.50 9.16
C PRO A 602 -24.06 -10.70 9.56
N GLN A 603 -24.53 -11.94 9.38
CA GLN A 603 -23.77 -13.15 9.70
C GLN A 603 -22.62 -13.43 8.72
N VAL A 604 -22.63 -12.82 7.53
CA VAL A 604 -21.53 -12.92 6.55
C VAL A 604 -20.46 -11.87 6.82
N HIS A 605 -20.80 -10.78 7.51
CA HIS A 605 -19.93 -9.61 7.72
C HIS A 605 -19.48 -9.40 9.18
N GLN A 606 -19.97 -10.21 10.12
CA GLN A 606 -19.48 -10.27 11.51
C GLN A 606 -18.27 -11.21 11.64
N ASP A 607 -17.34 -10.89 12.55
CA ASP A 607 -16.13 -11.68 12.86
C ASP A 607 -15.21 -11.98 11.66
N GLN A 608 -15.28 -11.18 10.59
CA GLN A 608 -14.40 -11.27 9.44
C GLN A 608 -13.00 -10.73 9.79
N GLU A 609 -11.97 -11.44 9.35
CA GLU A 609 -10.59 -11.01 9.54
C GLU A 609 -10.33 -9.74 8.69
N MET A 610 -10.07 -8.60 9.35
CA MET A 610 -9.78 -7.35 8.63
C MET A 610 -8.39 -7.43 7.99
N PHE A 611 -8.37 -7.56 6.66
CA PHE A 611 -7.15 -7.45 5.88
C PHE A 611 -6.72 -5.98 5.77
N SER A 612 -5.50 -5.67 6.23
CA SER A 612 -4.84 -4.40 5.88
C SER A 612 -4.65 -4.32 4.35
N CYS A 613 -4.51 -3.10 3.81
CA CYS A 613 -4.29 -2.78 2.38
C CYS A 613 -3.09 -3.48 1.69
N GLY A 614 -2.44 -4.45 2.35
CA GLY A 614 -1.42 -5.32 1.82
C GLY A 614 -1.62 -6.78 2.26
N SER A 615 -2.84 -7.31 2.11
CA SER A 615 -3.32 -8.67 2.44
C SER A 615 -2.23 -9.59 3.01
N LEU A 616 -2.27 -9.78 4.33
CA LEU A 616 -1.47 -10.72 5.10
C LEU A 616 -1.90 -12.17 4.80
N MET A 617 -1.70 -12.64 3.58
CA MET A 617 -1.41 -14.06 3.37
C MET A 617 0.10 -14.22 3.56
N ALA A 618 0.49 -14.48 4.80
CA ALA A 618 1.85 -14.84 5.10
C ALA A 618 2.21 -16.20 4.49
N ARG A 619 3.45 -16.37 4.02
CA ARG A 619 4.04 -17.67 3.65
C ARG A 619 4.29 -18.54 4.91
N PHE A 620 3.31 -18.71 5.80
CA PHE A 620 3.48 -19.54 7.00
C PHE A 620 3.37 -21.05 6.72
N SER A 621 3.13 -21.46 5.47
CA SER A 621 3.07 -22.87 5.11
C SER A 621 4.18 -23.25 4.14
N THR A 622 5.19 -23.97 4.64
CA THR A 622 6.10 -24.81 3.82
C THR A 622 5.41 -26.06 3.26
N SER A 623 4.11 -26.24 3.50
CA SER A 623 3.32 -27.38 3.05
C SER A 623 2.15 -26.89 2.17
N TYR A 624 2.35 -26.98 0.86
CA TYR A 624 1.34 -26.77 -0.19
C TYR A 624 0.82 -25.34 -0.39
N LEU A 625 1.03 -24.85 -1.63
CA LEU A 625 0.03 -24.30 -2.56
C LEU A 625 -1.40 -24.09 -2.01
N ILE A 626 -1.59 -23.30 -0.97
CA ILE A 626 -2.93 -22.85 -0.56
C ILE A 626 -3.29 -21.69 -1.48
N ARG A 627 -4.37 -21.92 -2.24
CA ARG A 627 -5.05 -20.98 -3.12
C ARG A 627 -5.25 -19.64 -2.39
N SER A 628 -4.45 -18.65 -2.76
CA SER A 628 -4.65 -17.26 -2.40
C SER A 628 -5.85 -16.72 -3.16
N ASP A 629 -6.85 -16.26 -2.42
CA ASP A 629 -8.13 -15.70 -2.84
C ASP A 629 -8.07 -14.20 -3.22
N GLY A 630 -6.88 -13.69 -3.60
CA GLY A 630 -6.76 -12.28 -4.00
C GLY A 630 -5.57 -11.90 -4.87
N CYS A 631 -4.63 -12.82 -5.16
CA CYS A 631 -3.45 -12.53 -5.98
C CYS A 631 -3.09 -13.74 -6.84
N MET A 632 -3.28 -13.61 -8.17
CA MET A 632 -3.08 -14.67 -9.16
C MET A 632 -1.60 -14.86 -9.50
N ASP A 633 -1.15 -16.11 -9.53
CA ASP A 633 0.23 -16.52 -9.78
C ASP A 633 0.67 -16.46 -11.25
N HIS A 634 1.98 -16.43 -11.50
CA HIS A 634 2.65 -16.46 -12.81
C HIS A 634 2.43 -17.74 -13.67
N GLY A 635 1.59 -18.68 -13.20
CA GLY A 635 1.30 -19.90 -13.96
C GLY A 635 0.54 -21.03 -13.27
N PHE A 636 0.08 -20.89 -12.01
CA PHE A 636 -0.43 -22.05 -11.27
C PHE A 636 -1.87 -21.92 -10.72
N SER A 637 -2.54 -20.77 -10.89
CA SER A 637 -3.93 -20.61 -10.47
C SER A 637 -4.95 -20.84 -11.59
N ARG A 638 -4.57 -20.60 -12.86
CA ARG A 638 -5.35 -20.98 -14.05
C ARG A 638 -4.48 -21.06 -15.30
N ASP A 639 -4.96 -21.82 -16.28
CA ASP A 639 -4.37 -21.83 -17.62
C ASP A 639 -4.47 -20.44 -18.27
N LYS A 640 -3.42 -20.08 -19.01
CA LYS A 640 -3.35 -18.85 -19.80
C LYS A 640 -4.29 -18.98 -20.99
N GLU A 641 -5.12 -17.98 -21.23
CA GLU A 641 -6.07 -18.02 -22.33
C GLU A 641 -5.42 -17.58 -23.65
N PRO A 642 -5.74 -18.24 -24.78
CA PRO A 642 -5.18 -17.88 -26.08
C PRO A 642 -5.31 -16.38 -26.43
N TRP A 643 -6.41 -15.72 -26.07
CA TRP A 643 -6.59 -14.29 -26.32
C TRP A 643 -5.61 -13.40 -25.54
N GLU A 644 -5.22 -13.80 -24.31
CA GLU A 644 -4.24 -13.07 -23.48
C GLU A 644 -2.86 -13.09 -24.12
N VAL A 645 -2.53 -14.20 -24.79
CA VAL A 645 -1.28 -14.36 -25.53
C VAL A 645 -1.22 -13.40 -26.71
N SER A 646 -2.30 -13.29 -27.49
CA SER A 646 -2.36 -12.33 -28.60
C SER A 646 -2.39 -10.88 -28.12
N ASP A 647 -3.07 -10.59 -27.02
CA ASP A 647 -3.08 -9.25 -26.41
C ASP A 647 -1.66 -8.79 -26.03
N GLY A 648 -0.87 -9.66 -25.39
CA GLY A 648 0.55 -9.39 -25.14
C GLY A 648 1.37 -9.22 -26.42
N ALA A 649 1.07 -9.98 -27.47
CA ALA A 649 1.75 -9.84 -28.75
C ALA A 649 1.46 -8.49 -29.43
N VAL A 650 0.25 -7.92 -29.28
CA VAL A 650 -0.07 -6.57 -29.77
C VAL A 650 0.78 -5.52 -29.04
N HIS A 651 0.94 -5.64 -27.72
CA HIS A 651 1.87 -4.79 -26.98
C HIS A 651 3.31 -4.96 -27.47
N LEU A 652 3.79 -6.19 -27.64
CA LEU A 652 5.13 -6.46 -28.17
C LEU A 652 5.31 -5.84 -29.57
N LEU A 653 4.33 -5.97 -30.45
CA LEU A 653 4.38 -5.42 -31.80
C LEU A 653 4.53 -3.89 -31.78
N ARG A 654 3.77 -3.21 -30.91
CA ARG A 654 3.90 -1.76 -30.71
C ARG A 654 5.31 -1.37 -30.29
N GLU A 655 5.87 -2.08 -29.33
CA GLU A 655 7.19 -1.79 -28.80
C GLU A 655 8.32 -2.12 -29.79
N VAL A 656 8.22 -3.24 -30.52
CA VAL A 656 9.16 -3.61 -31.59
C VAL A 656 9.08 -2.59 -32.73
N ALA A 657 7.88 -2.15 -33.13
CA ALA A 657 7.70 -1.12 -34.15
C ALA A 657 8.48 0.16 -33.79
N ALA A 658 8.42 0.58 -32.52
CA ALA A 658 9.10 1.79 -32.06
C ALA A 658 10.64 1.68 -32.09
N VAL A 659 11.22 0.49 -32.00
CA VAL A 659 12.69 0.29 -31.97
C VAL A 659 13.25 -0.19 -33.31
N ARG A 660 12.52 -1.05 -34.02
CA ARG A 660 12.90 -1.66 -35.31
C ARG A 660 11.71 -1.62 -36.30
N PRO A 661 11.30 -0.44 -36.81
CA PRO A 661 10.14 -0.31 -37.71
C PRO A 661 10.20 -1.18 -38.96
N GLN A 662 11.41 -1.47 -39.46
CA GLN A 662 11.66 -2.34 -40.61
C GLN A 662 11.27 -3.80 -40.37
N ALA A 663 11.20 -4.24 -39.12
CA ALA A 663 10.83 -5.60 -38.75
C ALA A 663 9.30 -5.80 -38.79
N VAL A 664 8.53 -4.70 -38.76
CA VAL A 664 7.08 -4.75 -38.95
C VAL A 664 6.78 -4.89 -40.44
N THR A 665 6.06 -5.95 -40.77
CA THR A 665 5.66 -6.33 -42.14
C THR A 665 4.14 -6.30 -42.32
N ASP A 666 3.68 -6.44 -43.57
CA ASP A 666 2.25 -6.40 -43.91
C ASP A 666 1.43 -7.47 -43.17
N LYS A 667 2.02 -8.66 -42.92
CA LYS A 667 1.41 -9.75 -42.13
C LYS A 667 0.97 -9.32 -40.72
N HIS A 668 1.68 -8.37 -40.12
CA HIS A 668 1.36 -7.89 -38.78
C HIS A 668 0.14 -6.96 -38.81
N PHE A 669 -0.03 -6.15 -39.86
CA PHE A 669 -1.22 -5.34 -40.03
C PHE A 669 -2.45 -6.21 -40.36
N GLU A 670 -2.27 -7.24 -41.19
CA GLU A 670 -3.32 -8.23 -41.45
C GLU A 670 -3.78 -8.93 -40.16
N ALA A 671 -2.85 -9.31 -39.28
CA ALA A 671 -3.18 -9.85 -37.97
C ALA A 671 -3.96 -8.84 -37.10
N LEU A 672 -3.59 -7.56 -37.07
CA LEU A 672 -4.35 -6.53 -36.31
C LEU A 672 -5.78 -6.34 -36.83
N VAL A 673 -5.98 -6.38 -38.15
CA VAL A 673 -7.32 -6.33 -38.76
C VAL A 673 -8.18 -7.50 -38.27
N GLU A 674 -7.60 -8.70 -38.29
CA GLU A 674 -8.31 -9.90 -37.87
C GLU A 674 -8.62 -9.89 -36.38
N LEU A 675 -7.64 -9.55 -35.53
CA LEU A 675 -7.84 -9.47 -34.08
C LEU A 675 -8.93 -8.47 -33.71
N GLY A 676 -8.99 -7.32 -34.39
CA GLY A 676 -10.07 -6.34 -34.20
C GLY A 676 -11.43 -6.76 -34.77
N SER A 677 -11.49 -7.86 -35.53
CA SER A 677 -12.73 -8.41 -36.09
C SER A 677 -13.30 -9.58 -35.27
N LEU A 678 -12.59 -10.04 -34.23
CA LEU A 678 -13.02 -11.15 -33.40
C LEU A 678 -14.19 -10.72 -32.51
N SER A 679 -15.23 -11.55 -32.42
CA SER A 679 -16.39 -11.26 -31.57
C SER A 679 -17.01 -12.52 -30.96
N THR A 680 -16.28 -13.64 -31.04
CA THR A 680 -16.76 -14.97 -30.68
C THR A 680 -16.64 -15.29 -29.19
N PHE A 681 -15.97 -14.44 -28.40
CA PHE A 681 -15.73 -14.61 -26.96
C PHE A 681 -15.83 -13.29 -26.19
N GLN A 682 -16.15 -13.34 -24.89
CA GLN A 682 -16.43 -12.15 -24.07
C GLN A 682 -15.25 -11.16 -24.05
N HIS A 683 -14.02 -11.64 -23.93
CA HIS A 683 -12.82 -10.81 -23.82
C HIS A 683 -12.32 -10.23 -25.16
N ALA A 684 -13.03 -10.47 -26.28
CA ALA A 684 -12.61 -9.95 -27.58
C ALA A 684 -12.51 -8.41 -27.56
N PHE A 685 -13.44 -7.73 -26.88
CA PHE A 685 -13.42 -6.27 -26.76
C PHE A 685 -12.28 -5.73 -25.87
N ASN A 686 -11.78 -6.52 -24.90
CA ASN A 686 -10.57 -6.16 -24.16
C ASN A 686 -9.33 -6.20 -25.08
N LEU A 687 -9.25 -7.22 -25.95
CA LEU A 687 -8.20 -7.30 -26.97
C LEU A 687 -8.32 -6.16 -27.99
N HIS A 688 -9.53 -5.82 -28.43
CA HIS A 688 -9.77 -4.71 -29.36
C HIS A 688 -9.31 -3.37 -28.76
N GLU A 689 -9.61 -3.12 -27.48
CA GLU A 689 -9.12 -1.95 -26.74
C GLU A 689 -7.59 -1.83 -26.85
N THR A 690 -6.85 -2.92 -26.69
CA THR A 690 -5.39 -2.96 -26.84
C THR A 690 -4.94 -2.70 -28.29
N VAL A 691 -5.62 -3.30 -29.27
CA VAL A 691 -5.35 -3.09 -30.70
C VAL A 691 -5.51 -1.62 -31.07
N TRP A 692 -6.64 -1.00 -30.72
CA TRP A 692 -6.95 0.39 -31.08
C TRP A 692 -6.04 1.39 -30.37
N ARG A 693 -5.70 1.17 -29.10
CA ARG A 693 -4.71 2.00 -28.41
C ARG A 693 -3.31 1.88 -29.00
N SER A 694 -2.96 0.74 -29.59
CA SER A 694 -1.64 0.50 -30.16
C SER A 694 -1.51 0.95 -31.62
N LEU A 695 -2.63 1.02 -32.35
CA LEU A 695 -2.65 1.17 -33.80
C LEU A 695 -1.94 2.43 -34.30
N ARG A 696 -2.19 3.58 -33.66
CA ARG A 696 -1.56 4.85 -34.07
C ARG A 696 -0.05 4.80 -33.89
N ALA A 697 0.43 4.33 -32.74
CA ALA A 697 1.87 4.28 -32.45
C ALA A 697 2.60 3.34 -33.42
N ILE A 698 2.00 2.19 -33.75
CA ILE A 698 2.53 1.26 -34.77
C ILE A 698 2.58 1.95 -36.15
N GLY A 699 1.50 2.63 -36.54
CA GLY A 699 1.42 3.38 -37.79
C GLY A 699 2.47 4.49 -37.89
N GLU A 700 2.64 5.28 -36.84
CA GLU A 700 3.63 6.36 -36.76
C GLU A 700 5.05 5.85 -36.91
N ALA A 701 5.38 4.73 -36.24
CA ALA A 701 6.71 4.13 -36.32
C ALA A 701 7.04 3.60 -37.73
N VAL A 702 6.09 2.92 -38.38
CA VAL A 702 6.30 2.32 -39.72
C VAL A 702 6.17 3.35 -40.86
N GLY A 703 5.44 4.43 -40.64
CA GLY A 703 5.29 5.56 -41.54
C GLY A 703 3.99 5.55 -42.37
N LYS A 704 3.51 6.76 -42.70
CA LYS A 704 2.23 7.00 -43.40
C LYS A 704 2.03 6.20 -44.70
N PRO A 705 3.02 6.09 -45.62
CA PRO A 705 2.80 5.40 -46.91
C PRO A 705 2.49 3.91 -46.75
N ARG A 706 3.16 3.24 -45.80
CA ARG A 706 2.94 1.81 -45.52
C ARG A 706 1.64 1.60 -44.76
N PHE A 707 1.38 2.41 -43.73
CA PHE A 707 0.15 2.34 -42.95
C PHE A 707 -1.12 2.52 -43.81
N LYS A 708 -1.11 3.49 -44.74
CA LYS A 708 -2.25 3.76 -45.64
C LYS A 708 -2.70 2.56 -46.47
N ARG A 709 -1.80 1.62 -46.79
CA ARG A 709 -2.15 0.40 -47.55
C ARG A 709 -3.15 -0.48 -46.80
N HIS A 710 -3.08 -0.45 -45.46
CA HIS A 710 -3.90 -1.25 -44.57
C HIS A 710 -5.05 -0.47 -43.94
N LEU A 711 -5.03 0.86 -44.04
CA LEU A 711 -6.00 1.75 -43.37
C LEU A 711 -7.46 1.39 -43.69
N ARG A 712 -7.78 1.03 -44.93
CA ARG A 712 -9.15 0.64 -45.29
C ARG A 712 -9.62 -0.61 -44.55
N ALA A 713 -8.77 -1.63 -44.49
CA ALA A 713 -9.07 -2.89 -43.83
C ALA A 713 -9.19 -2.71 -42.30
N LEU A 714 -8.34 -1.87 -41.72
CA LEU A 714 -8.37 -1.54 -40.28
C LEU A 714 -9.60 -0.71 -39.89
N LEU A 715 -10.07 0.18 -40.77
CA LEU A 715 -11.22 1.03 -40.48
C LEU A 715 -12.53 0.26 -40.32
N VAL A 716 -12.68 -0.91 -40.96
CA VAL A 716 -13.91 -1.71 -40.88
C VAL A 716 -14.20 -2.17 -39.44
N PRO A 717 -13.34 -2.97 -38.79
CA PRO A 717 -13.55 -3.36 -37.40
C PRO A 717 -13.49 -2.18 -36.44
N LEU A 718 -12.58 -1.22 -36.66
CA LEU A 718 -12.44 -0.04 -35.79
C LEU A 718 -13.74 0.79 -35.72
N LEU A 719 -14.41 1.03 -36.84
CA LEU A 719 -15.66 1.79 -36.88
C LEU A 719 -16.83 1.00 -36.30
N ALA A 720 -16.84 -0.33 -36.42
CA ALA A 720 -17.84 -1.18 -35.77
C ALA A 720 -17.73 -1.06 -34.24
N ASP A 721 -16.50 -1.05 -33.72
CA ASP A 721 -16.23 -0.94 -32.29
C ASP A 721 -16.58 0.41 -31.67
N CYS A 722 -16.66 1.49 -32.46
CA CYS A 722 -17.17 2.78 -31.97
C CYS A 722 -18.62 2.72 -31.43
N ARG A 723 -19.35 1.62 -31.72
CA ARG A 723 -20.77 1.42 -31.37
C ARG A 723 -21.06 -0.01 -30.89
N CYS A 724 -20.06 -0.73 -30.37
CA CYS A 724 -20.19 -2.13 -29.99
C CYS A 724 -20.91 -2.37 -28.65
N GLY A 725 -21.20 -1.32 -27.87
CA GLY A 725 -21.80 -1.40 -26.54
C GLY A 725 -20.81 -1.70 -25.41
N HIS A 726 -19.52 -1.92 -25.71
CA HIS A 726 -18.48 -2.13 -24.71
C HIS A 726 -17.70 -0.83 -24.45
N GLN A 727 -17.98 -0.17 -23.32
CA GLN A 727 -17.52 1.20 -23.02
C GLN A 727 -16.02 1.45 -23.26
N LEU A 728 -15.14 0.55 -22.79
CA LEU A 728 -13.69 0.73 -22.93
C LEU A 728 -13.21 0.57 -24.38
N ALA A 729 -13.84 -0.33 -25.14
CA ALA A 729 -13.51 -0.58 -26.53
C ALA A 729 -14.04 0.55 -27.42
N GLU A 730 -15.26 1.03 -27.16
CA GLU A 730 -15.84 2.21 -27.82
C GLU A 730 -14.96 3.45 -27.60
N ALA A 731 -14.56 3.72 -26.35
CA ALA A 731 -13.68 4.84 -26.04
C ALA A 731 -12.32 4.73 -26.74
N ALA A 732 -11.68 3.55 -26.72
CA ALA A 732 -10.42 3.31 -27.41
C ALA A 732 -10.54 3.45 -28.94
N ALA A 733 -11.62 2.92 -29.53
CA ALA A 733 -11.89 3.01 -30.95
C ALA A 733 -12.14 4.45 -31.41
N GLN A 734 -12.97 5.20 -30.68
CA GLN A 734 -13.27 6.60 -30.98
C GLN A 734 -11.99 7.46 -30.90
N GLN A 735 -11.20 7.29 -29.83
CA GLN A 735 -9.90 7.97 -29.70
C GLN A 735 -8.95 7.60 -30.85
N ALA A 736 -8.90 6.33 -31.25
CA ALA A 736 -8.07 5.89 -32.37
C ALA A 736 -8.54 6.50 -33.71
N VAL A 737 -9.84 6.56 -33.97
CA VAL A 737 -10.42 7.21 -35.17
C VAL A 737 -10.01 8.68 -35.24
N GLU A 738 -10.20 9.42 -34.15
CA GLU A 738 -9.83 10.84 -34.07
C GLU A 738 -8.33 11.03 -34.29
N ALA A 739 -7.53 10.23 -33.59
CA ALA A 739 -6.08 10.29 -33.64
C ALA A 739 -5.52 9.95 -35.04
N ILE A 740 -6.05 8.92 -35.70
CA ILE A 740 -5.66 8.51 -37.06
C ILE A 740 -6.14 9.55 -38.08
N ARG A 741 -7.37 10.06 -37.96
CA ARG A 741 -7.92 11.10 -38.84
C ARG A 741 -7.07 12.37 -38.80
N ALA A 742 -6.71 12.82 -37.60
CA ALA A 742 -5.85 13.98 -37.39
C ALA A 742 -4.44 13.75 -38.00
N TRP A 743 -3.87 12.57 -37.79
CA TRP A 743 -2.52 12.26 -38.25
C TRP A 743 -2.41 12.03 -39.76
N VAL A 744 -3.33 11.27 -40.36
CA VAL A 744 -3.36 10.95 -41.80
C VAL A 744 -3.82 12.15 -42.62
N GLY A 745 -4.69 12.99 -42.06
CA GLY A 745 -5.32 14.13 -42.70
C GLY A 745 -6.81 13.85 -43.00
N PRO A 746 -7.75 14.75 -42.63
CA PRO A 746 -9.19 14.48 -42.72
C PRO A 746 -9.70 14.11 -44.11
N GLY A 747 -9.24 14.80 -45.16
CA GLY A 747 -9.66 14.52 -46.54
C GLY A 747 -9.13 13.18 -47.06
N ILE A 748 -7.89 12.83 -46.67
CA ILE A 748 -7.32 11.52 -47.00
C ILE A 748 -8.09 10.43 -46.25
N PHE A 749 -8.30 10.60 -44.95
CA PHE A 749 -9.04 9.66 -44.11
C PHE A 749 -10.44 9.37 -44.66
N ALA A 750 -11.17 10.40 -45.10
CA ALA A 750 -12.49 10.26 -45.72
C ALA A 750 -12.46 9.36 -46.97
N GLY A 751 -11.38 9.41 -47.77
CA GLY A 751 -11.21 8.57 -48.95
C GLY A 751 -11.00 7.07 -48.66
N TYR A 752 -10.69 6.69 -47.41
CA TYR A 752 -10.53 5.30 -46.99
C TYR A 752 -11.75 4.76 -46.23
N LEU A 753 -12.77 5.58 -45.98
CA LEU A 753 -13.98 5.13 -45.29
C LEU A 753 -14.73 4.06 -46.12
N PRO A 754 -15.38 3.08 -45.47
CA PRO A 754 -16.31 2.19 -46.13
C PRO A 754 -17.46 2.97 -46.78
N GLU A 755 -18.04 2.44 -47.86
CA GLU A 755 -19.18 3.05 -48.53
C GLU A 755 -20.37 3.21 -47.57
N GLY A 756 -21.00 4.39 -47.56
CA GLY A 756 -22.15 4.70 -46.70
C GLY A 756 -21.80 5.26 -45.31
N VAL A 757 -20.51 5.40 -44.95
CA VAL A 757 -20.09 6.05 -43.70
C VAL A 757 -19.85 7.55 -43.93
N ASP A 758 -20.62 8.41 -43.25
CA ASP A 758 -20.45 9.85 -43.32
C ASP A 758 -19.32 10.34 -42.38
N ALA A 759 -18.28 10.92 -42.96
CA ALA A 759 -17.14 11.50 -42.24
C ALA A 759 -17.52 12.62 -41.26
N SER A 760 -18.66 13.29 -41.48
CA SER A 760 -19.17 14.35 -40.60
C SER A 760 -19.67 13.83 -39.24
N GLN A 761 -20.03 12.54 -39.17
CA GLN A 761 -20.55 11.89 -37.96
C GLN A 761 -19.44 11.31 -37.05
N LEU A 762 -18.18 11.35 -37.49
CA LEU A 762 -17.02 10.75 -36.80
C LEU A 762 -16.25 11.76 -35.92
N GLY A 763 -16.95 12.61 -35.16
CA GLY A 763 -16.27 13.67 -34.39
C GLY A 763 -17.07 14.53 -33.38
N SER A 764 -18.23 14.10 -32.89
CA SER A 764 -18.85 14.76 -31.73
C SER A 764 -18.45 14.00 -30.45
N GLY A 765 -17.66 14.64 -29.57
CA GLY A 765 -17.22 14.06 -28.30
C GLY A 765 -18.36 13.66 -27.34
N PRO A 766 -18.05 13.12 -26.15
CA PRO A 766 -19.05 12.56 -25.25
C PRO A 766 -20.03 13.67 -24.80
N ALA A 767 -21.33 13.43 -25.00
CA ALA A 767 -22.37 14.27 -24.41
C ALA A 767 -22.27 14.18 -22.88
N ALA A 768 -22.31 15.33 -22.20
CA ALA A 768 -22.31 15.42 -20.75
C ALA A 768 -23.42 14.55 -20.12
N PRO A 769 -23.19 13.92 -18.95
CA PRO A 769 -24.20 13.10 -18.30
C PRO A 769 -25.25 14.02 -17.66
N GLY A 770 -26.30 14.34 -18.40
CA GLY A 770 -27.35 15.23 -17.91
C GLY A 770 -28.21 15.88 -18.97
N ALA A 771 -28.62 15.15 -20.01
CA ALA A 771 -29.72 15.58 -20.86
C ALA A 771 -30.45 14.34 -21.39
N GLY A 772 -31.57 14.01 -20.74
CA GLY A 772 -32.56 13.08 -21.30
C GLY A 772 -33.12 13.68 -22.58
N GLY A 773 -32.58 13.27 -23.71
CA GLY A 773 -33.02 13.66 -25.04
C GLY A 773 -32.44 12.70 -26.05
N GLY A 774 -33.25 11.70 -26.45
CA GLY A 774 -32.85 10.68 -27.40
C GLY A 774 -32.31 11.29 -28.70
N LEU A 775 -31.06 10.96 -29.03
CA LEU A 775 -30.46 11.26 -30.32
C LEU A 775 -30.33 9.95 -31.10
N LEU A 776 -30.86 10.00 -32.33
CA LEU A 776 -30.99 8.94 -33.35
C LEU A 776 -32.28 8.11 -33.26
N ARG A 777 -33.32 8.63 -33.93
CA ARG A 777 -34.46 7.87 -34.43
C ARG A 777 -33.94 6.74 -35.34
N ARG A 778 -34.33 5.48 -35.08
CA ARG A 778 -34.05 4.32 -35.96
C ARG A 778 -34.35 4.69 -37.43
N PRO A 779 -33.41 4.51 -38.38
CA PRO A 779 -33.77 4.50 -39.79
C PRO A 779 -34.50 3.19 -40.06
N THR A 780 -35.76 3.29 -40.48
CA THR A 780 -36.42 2.25 -41.24
C THR A 780 -35.74 2.14 -42.60
N ALA A 781 -35.31 0.92 -42.94
CA ALA A 781 -34.87 0.46 -44.26
C ALA A 781 -33.60 1.09 -44.86
N VAL A 782 -32.46 0.42 -44.66
CA VAL A 782 -31.45 0.20 -45.71
C VAL A 782 -31.09 -1.28 -45.66
N GLY A 783 -31.92 -2.08 -46.32
CA GLY A 783 -31.57 -3.45 -46.68
C GLY A 783 -30.67 -3.42 -47.90
N GLY A 784 -29.52 -4.10 -47.81
CA GLY A 784 -28.65 -4.34 -48.96
C GLY A 784 -27.21 -3.94 -48.72
N LEU A 785 -26.49 -4.63 -47.82
CA LEU A 785 -25.03 -4.84 -47.95
C LEU A 785 -24.45 -5.81 -46.90
N LEU A 786 -25.21 -6.23 -45.88
CA LEU A 786 -24.77 -7.22 -44.87
C LEU A 786 -25.29 -8.65 -45.10
N GLY A 787 -25.85 -8.95 -46.28
CA GLY A 787 -26.53 -10.23 -46.56
C GLY A 787 -25.65 -11.38 -47.05
N ALA A 788 -24.32 -11.23 -47.17
CA ALA A 788 -23.49 -12.20 -47.91
C ALA A 788 -22.57 -13.10 -47.07
N PHE A 789 -22.49 -12.96 -45.73
CA PHE A 789 -21.58 -13.78 -44.91
C PHE A 789 -22.18 -14.21 -43.55
N ALA A 790 -23.41 -14.72 -43.56
CA ALA A 790 -23.93 -15.52 -42.43
C ALA A 790 -24.01 -17.00 -42.86
N PRO A 791 -23.49 -17.96 -42.08
CA PRO A 791 -23.80 -19.37 -42.32
C PRO A 791 -25.29 -19.59 -42.02
N GLY A 792 -26.01 -20.20 -42.97
CA GLY A 792 -27.46 -20.38 -42.89
C GLY A 792 -27.90 -21.27 -41.71
N PRO A 793 -29.13 -21.08 -41.19
CA PRO A 793 -29.67 -21.90 -40.11
C PRO A 793 -30.04 -23.32 -40.60
N ALA A 794 -29.83 -24.30 -39.73
CA ALA A 794 -30.24 -25.70 -39.96
C ALA A 794 -31.77 -25.83 -40.13
N PRO A 795 -32.26 -26.80 -40.92
CA PRO A 795 -33.69 -26.94 -41.21
C PRO A 795 -34.49 -27.41 -39.98
N PRO A 796 -35.76 -26.99 -39.84
CA PRO A 796 -36.59 -27.28 -38.67
C PRO A 796 -37.08 -28.74 -38.67
N THR A 797 -36.92 -29.39 -37.51
CA THR A 797 -37.52 -30.69 -37.18
C THR A 797 -39.04 -30.59 -37.03
N ALA A 798 -39.76 -31.55 -37.61
CA ALA A 798 -41.23 -31.66 -37.58
C ALA A 798 -41.79 -31.87 -36.15
N PRO A 799 -43.06 -31.48 -35.88
CA PRO A 799 -43.66 -31.57 -34.56
C PRO A 799 -44.07 -33.00 -34.19
N ALA A 800 -43.80 -33.36 -32.94
CA ALA A 800 -44.10 -34.65 -32.34
C ALA A 800 -45.60 -34.86 -32.11
N SER A 801 -46.12 -35.97 -32.62
CA SER A 801 -47.39 -36.57 -32.22
C SER A 801 -47.15 -37.54 -31.06
N THR A 802 -47.78 -37.28 -29.91
CA THR A 802 -47.95 -38.30 -28.85
C THR A 802 -48.95 -39.36 -29.31
N PRO A 803 -48.69 -40.63 -28.97
CA PRO A 803 -49.67 -41.34 -28.15
C PRO A 803 -49.07 -42.20 -27.03
N GLN A 804 -49.94 -42.51 -26.08
CA GLN A 804 -49.75 -43.28 -24.85
C GLN A 804 -49.37 -44.76 -25.04
N MET A 805 -48.62 -45.25 -24.04
CA MET A 805 -48.66 -46.58 -23.38
C MET A 805 -48.52 -47.87 -24.23
N ALA A 806 -47.42 -48.62 -24.01
CA ALA A 806 -47.45 -49.93 -23.30
C ALA A 806 -46.12 -50.72 -23.40
N ALA A 807 -45.76 -51.33 -22.27
CA ALA A 807 -45.11 -52.64 -22.04
C ALA A 807 -43.63 -52.92 -22.41
N CYS A 808 -42.86 -53.21 -21.35
CA CYS A 808 -41.96 -54.35 -21.12
C CYS A 808 -41.15 -54.96 -22.28
N ALA A 809 -39.81 -55.01 -22.13
CA ALA A 809 -39.07 -56.18 -21.62
C ALA A 809 -37.59 -56.20 -22.09
N GLN A 810 -36.70 -56.42 -21.12
CA GLN A 810 -35.47 -57.22 -21.13
C GLN A 810 -34.67 -57.44 -22.44
N GLY A 811 -33.36 -57.23 -22.35
CA GLY A 811 -32.40 -57.83 -23.29
C GLY A 811 -30.96 -57.39 -23.03
N ALA A 812 -30.19 -58.28 -22.41
CA ALA A 812 -28.76 -58.18 -22.10
C ALA A 812 -27.88 -57.86 -23.32
N LEU A 813 -26.83 -57.05 -23.13
CA LEU A 813 -25.45 -57.47 -22.84
C LEU A 813 -24.58 -56.24 -22.55
#